data_AF-A0AAW0TY82-F1
#
_entry.id   AF-A0AAW0TY82-F1
#
_cell.length_a   1.000
_cell.length_b   1.000
_cell.length_c   1.000
_cell.angle_alpha   90.00
_cell.angle_beta   90.00
_cell.angle_gamma   90.00
#
_symmetry.space_group_name_H-M   'P 1'
#
loop_
_entity.id
_entity.type
_entity.pdbx_description
1 polymer ?
#
loop_
_entity_poly.entity_id
_entity_poly.type
_entity_poly.pdbx_seq_one_letter_code
_entity_poly.pdbx_strand_id
1 'polypeptide(L)'
;MAFVEDPGMEEFMGLDLTELKVDQAYLKVNSASEDNLTLYSLSHACYECPFQPLLTVKGSSENSTALSTHHPWTFLLSDSTELFLPSNTSGLCRIHGANLGEFGVYVLNLTADGNCTFENPKSPVFEYGAIVISIAVYIGVAILGAGLLYLYRRLTRHLDSTEASETQVQGLQLASTPEAGALPGTAKAPAKPPAKPRLKSLDTFRGISIVIMIFVNYGAGSYWFLEHATWHGLQLADLVFPWFMWIMGVCIPMGLSSALRRNTPRHKILLRITKRSLKLFFLGIILNSLGGWNNLATYRVPGVLQRFAICYLVTSSVALAFTPAQPKQYQTDIGIALSDILHLLPQWGVHLALLAVHTLITFLLPVPGCPYAMIHSASLSHRGYQGPGGVALFQNDTPSPHCIGGAAGEVDRWLLTTNHIYQNPTAKFVYTSAAFDPEGVLGSLTSIFQVFLGLQAGVTLQFHKSHKSRLVRWLIWGTALGALGAGLCGASMNDGVIPVNKNLWSMSYVFVTSCFAFFLLSFCYVLVDIIGAWSGTPFFQAGMNSIFLYVGHNVTYNMFPWHYQVGLMNTHLSLLVETLWGTTLWVITGLYLHHKGKFYTVIVGRLYYPAGKTEETLPQCSPRAVCNKVDTYGEPRVERQCRCGGGAACHTSLNAEDGHTVLDKTRQYKVCEPVSELPRCRYFHDITWTLVTAPDNTTRQVMQCRCPQHSVAYIIKRHAYKTPKGPGFVYSFACSPESRLRCQRKEPCRLFTVKKRPQFEEVNTNTLCRCPHGHTCPRHHMGPGVLAGKTYAEDAMRTYSGYCI
;
A
#
# COMPACT_ATOMS: atom_id res chain seq x y z
N MET A 1 35.61 -0.21 -3.18
CA MET A 1 34.39 -0.92 -3.64
C MET A 1 34.57 -1.60 -4.99
N ALA A 2 35.81 -1.77 -5.50
CA ALA A 2 36.09 -2.23 -6.86
C ALA A 2 36.50 -3.71 -6.96
N PHE A 3 35.96 -4.61 -6.13
CA PHE A 3 36.44 -6.01 -6.10
C PHE A 3 35.42 -7.07 -6.52
N VAL A 4 34.13 -6.73 -6.60
CA VAL A 4 33.07 -7.75 -6.84
C VAL A 4 32.64 -7.78 -8.30
N GLU A 5 32.71 -6.65 -9.01
CA GLU A 5 32.22 -6.49 -10.40
C GLU A 5 33.19 -5.75 -11.31
N ASP A 6 34.50 -5.75 -10.99
CA ASP A 6 35.50 -5.10 -11.83
C ASP A 6 35.76 -5.94 -13.10
N PRO A 7 35.61 -5.40 -14.32
CA PRO A 7 36.00 -6.09 -15.56
C PRO A 7 37.49 -6.44 -15.60
N GLY A 8 38.32 -5.84 -14.74
CA GLY A 8 39.71 -6.19 -14.45
C GLY A 8 40.74 -5.63 -15.44
N MET A 9 40.44 -5.61 -16.74
CA MET A 9 41.27 -4.97 -17.78
C MET A 9 40.39 -4.02 -18.62
N GLU A 10 40.93 -2.85 -18.96
CA GLU A 10 40.23 -1.83 -19.78
C GLU A 10 40.08 -2.29 -21.24
N GLU A 11 41.10 -2.91 -21.83
CA GLU A 11 41.02 -3.49 -23.18
C GLU A 11 41.29 -5.00 -23.19
N PHE A 12 40.57 -5.75 -24.03
CA PHE A 12 40.81 -7.17 -24.26
C PHE A 12 40.56 -7.55 -25.73
N MET A 13 41.57 -8.14 -26.40
CA MET A 13 41.51 -8.49 -27.83
C MET A 13 41.11 -7.33 -28.78
N GLY A 14 41.53 -6.11 -28.44
CA GLY A 14 41.21 -4.89 -29.19
C GLY A 14 39.81 -4.32 -28.94
N LEU A 15 39.10 -4.83 -27.93
CA LEU A 15 37.78 -4.35 -27.51
C LEU A 15 37.91 -3.59 -26.18
N ASP A 16 37.39 -2.38 -26.13
CA ASP A 16 37.33 -1.57 -24.91
C ASP A 16 36.14 -2.00 -24.04
N LEU A 17 36.43 -2.58 -22.88
CA LEU A 17 35.43 -3.09 -21.95
C LEU A 17 34.78 -1.97 -21.13
N THR A 18 35.35 -0.77 -21.12
CA THR A 18 34.78 0.38 -20.41
C THR A 18 33.59 1.00 -21.16
N GLU A 19 33.47 0.73 -22.46
CA GLU A 19 32.31 1.13 -23.27
C GLU A 19 31.06 0.28 -23.02
N LEU A 20 31.24 -0.95 -22.50
CA LEU A 20 30.12 -1.84 -22.18
C LEU A 20 29.29 -1.25 -21.03
N LYS A 21 27.97 -1.29 -21.21
CA LYS A 21 27.01 -0.97 -20.14
C LYS A 21 26.73 -2.22 -19.31
N VAL A 22 26.05 -2.00 -18.18
CA VAL A 22 25.47 -3.07 -17.36
C VAL A 22 24.66 -4.03 -18.25
N ASP A 23 24.76 -5.32 -17.98
CA ASP A 23 24.13 -6.39 -18.75
C ASP A 23 24.55 -6.47 -20.24
N GLN A 24 25.81 -6.12 -20.55
CA GLN A 24 26.35 -6.27 -21.91
C GLN A 24 27.61 -7.14 -21.96
N ALA A 25 27.78 -7.81 -23.10
CA ALA A 25 28.94 -8.62 -23.44
C ALA A 25 29.31 -8.41 -24.91
N TYR A 26 30.59 -8.58 -25.25
CA TYR A 26 31.02 -8.57 -26.65
C TYR A 26 30.92 -9.94 -27.29
N LEU A 27 30.40 -9.97 -28.51
CA LEU A 27 30.49 -11.12 -29.41
C LEU A 27 31.37 -10.73 -30.60
N LYS A 28 32.44 -11.49 -30.83
CA LYS A 28 33.34 -11.37 -31.97
C LYS A 28 33.15 -12.57 -32.90
N VAL A 29 33.06 -12.33 -34.20
CA VAL A 29 32.87 -13.39 -35.20
C VAL A 29 34.09 -13.47 -36.12
N ASN A 30 34.72 -14.64 -36.16
CA ASN A 30 35.80 -14.91 -37.09
C ASN A 30 35.32 -15.90 -38.15
N SER A 31 35.46 -15.54 -39.42
CA SER A 31 35.15 -16.40 -40.56
C SER A 31 36.41 -16.70 -41.35
N ALA A 32 36.65 -17.98 -41.64
CA ALA A 32 37.67 -18.43 -42.59
C ALA A 32 37.17 -18.44 -44.05
N SER A 33 35.89 -18.14 -44.30
CA SER A 33 35.30 -18.05 -45.64
C SER A 33 35.47 -16.65 -46.25
N GLU A 34 35.72 -16.57 -47.56
CA GLU A 34 35.84 -15.32 -48.33
C GLU A 34 34.48 -14.70 -48.70
N ASP A 35 33.37 -15.44 -48.53
CA ASP A 35 32.02 -14.97 -48.84
C ASP A 35 31.45 -14.02 -47.78
N ASN A 36 30.58 -13.08 -48.21
CA ASN A 36 29.86 -12.18 -47.30
C ASN A 36 28.79 -12.97 -46.53
N LEU A 37 29.05 -13.27 -45.26
CA LEU A 37 28.11 -13.98 -44.39
C LEU A 37 27.33 -12.99 -43.51
N THR A 38 26.07 -13.29 -43.23
CA THR A 38 25.27 -12.52 -42.27
C THR A 38 25.05 -13.34 -41.01
N LEU A 39 25.41 -12.76 -39.86
CA LEU A 39 25.07 -13.29 -38.55
C LEU A 39 23.64 -12.87 -38.21
N TYR A 40 22.78 -13.85 -38.04
CA TYR A 40 21.43 -13.71 -37.52
C TYR A 40 21.38 -14.08 -36.04
N SER A 41 20.53 -13.39 -35.29
CA SER A 41 20.34 -13.61 -33.86
C SER A 41 18.86 -13.72 -33.51
N LEU A 42 18.55 -14.53 -32.51
CA LEU A 42 17.22 -14.68 -31.91
C LEU A 42 17.36 -14.75 -30.40
N SER A 43 16.80 -13.75 -29.71
CA SER A 43 16.73 -13.76 -28.24
C SER A 43 15.63 -14.70 -27.77
N HIS A 44 15.90 -15.50 -26.72
CA HIS A 44 14.90 -16.39 -26.13
C HIS A 44 13.71 -15.64 -25.49
N ALA A 45 13.82 -14.33 -25.25
CA ALA A 45 12.69 -13.51 -24.84
C ALA A 45 11.69 -13.19 -25.96
N CYS A 46 12.09 -13.33 -27.22
CA CYS A 46 11.25 -13.08 -28.38
C CYS A 46 10.55 -14.38 -28.80
N TYR A 47 9.49 -14.73 -28.08
CA TYR A 47 8.67 -15.90 -28.39
C TYR A 47 8.02 -15.76 -29.79
N GLU A 48 8.17 -16.78 -30.64
CA GLU A 48 7.67 -16.85 -32.03
C GLU A 48 8.21 -15.79 -33.01
N CYS A 49 9.31 -15.11 -32.67
CA CYS A 49 9.94 -14.16 -33.59
C CYS A 49 10.83 -14.87 -34.63
N PRO A 50 10.94 -14.34 -35.86
CA PRO A 50 11.97 -14.76 -36.79
C PRO A 50 13.35 -14.26 -36.34
N PHE A 51 14.40 -14.87 -36.86
CA PHE A 51 15.75 -14.40 -36.66
C PHE A 51 15.96 -13.01 -37.27
N GLN A 52 16.70 -12.15 -36.56
CA GLN A 52 17.02 -10.80 -37.01
C GLN A 52 18.49 -10.69 -37.42
N PRO A 53 18.80 -9.99 -38.54
CA PRO A 53 20.19 -9.76 -38.94
C PRO A 53 20.88 -8.85 -37.94
N LEU A 54 22.05 -9.28 -37.44
CA LEU A 54 22.81 -8.57 -36.41
C LEU A 54 24.08 -7.92 -36.98
N LEU A 55 24.86 -8.65 -37.78
CA LEU A 55 26.13 -8.18 -38.33
C LEU A 55 26.42 -8.86 -39.67
N THR A 56 26.96 -8.12 -40.64
CA THR A 56 27.54 -8.68 -41.86
C THR A 56 29.03 -8.89 -41.67
N VAL A 57 29.49 -10.13 -41.74
CA VAL A 57 30.87 -10.55 -41.55
C VAL A 57 31.60 -10.36 -42.88
N LYS A 58 32.58 -9.45 -42.92
CA LYS A 58 33.51 -9.29 -44.06
C LYS A 58 34.91 -9.72 -43.62
N GLY A 59 35.67 -10.31 -44.53
CA GLY A 59 36.97 -10.94 -44.24
C GLY A 59 38.07 -10.02 -43.69
N SER A 60 37.87 -8.69 -43.60
CA SER A 60 38.89 -7.72 -43.20
C SER A 60 38.42 -6.59 -42.25
N SER A 61 37.18 -6.63 -41.74
CA SER A 61 36.64 -5.61 -40.81
C SER A 61 36.54 -6.10 -39.36
N GLU A 62 36.46 -5.16 -38.41
CA GLU A 62 36.09 -5.45 -37.01
C GLU A 62 34.68 -6.06 -36.97
N ASN A 63 34.61 -7.37 -36.74
CA ASN A 63 33.37 -8.13 -36.73
C ASN A 63 32.90 -8.38 -35.29
N SER A 64 32.76 -7.29 -34.52
CA SER A 64 32.33 -7.34 -33.11
C SER A 64 31.10 -6.50 -32.85
N THR A 65 30.24 -6.97 -31.96
CA THR A 65 29.04 -6.23 -31.52
C THR A 65 28.78 -6.49 -30.05
N ALA A 66 28.23 -5.48 -29.36
CA ALA A 66 27.80 -5.62 -27.97
C ALA A 66 26.36 -6.15 -27.93
N LEU A 67 26.14 -7.20 -27.14
CA LEU A 67 24.85 -7.85 -26.97
C LEU A 67 24.40 -7.82 -25.51
N SER A 68 23.09 -7.84 -25.30
CA SER A 68 22.50 -7.94 -23.96
C SER A 68 22.68 -9.34 -23.39
N THR A 69 22.96 -9.43 -22.09
CA THR A 69 23.13 -10.69 -21.35
C THR A 69 21.85 -11.17 -20.65
N HIS A 70 20.74 -10.41 -20.75
CA HIS A 70 19.48 -10.71 -20.04
C HIS A 70 18.87 -12.07 -20.37
N HIS A 71 19.04 -12.52 -21.62
CA HIS A 71 18.42 -13.73 -22.13
C HIS A 71 19.39 -14.51 -23.01
N PRO A 72 19.31 -15.85 -23.01
CA PRO A 72 20.08 -16.67 -23.93
C PRO A 72 19.81 -16.32 -25.39
N TRP A 73 20.84 -16.40 -26.20
CA TRP A 73 20.75 -16.13 -27.64
C TRP A 73 20.86 -17.42 -28.45
N THR A 74 20.15 -17.45 -29.57
CA THR A 74 20.38 -18.42 -30.64
C THR A 74 20.99 -17.66 -31.81
N PHE A 75 22.15 -18.11 -32.27
CA PHE A 75 22.85 -17.51 -33.41
C PHE A 75 22.75 -18.43 -34.63
N LEU A 76 22.58 -17.82 -35.80
CA LEU A 76 22.52 -18.50 -37.09
C LEU A 76 23.39 -17.76 -38.09
N LEU A 77 24.39 -18.43 -38.68
CA LEU A 77 25.12 -17.88 -39.82
C LEU A 77 24.51 -18.41 -41.11
N SER A 78 24.25 -17.50 -42.05
CA SER A 78 23.75 -17.83 -43.38
C SER A 78 24.31 -16.87 -44.43
N ASP A 79 24.40 -17.36 -45.65
CA ASP A 79 24.70 -16.61 -46.89
C ASP A 79 23.43 -16.06 -47.56
N SER A 80 22.27 -16.65 -47.27
CA SER A 80 20.96 -16.26 -47.80
C SER A 80 20.28 -15.18 -46.96
N THR A 81 19.53 -14.31 -47.63
CA THR A 81 18.77 -13.20 -47.03
C THR A 81 17.29 -13.55 -46.75
N GLU A 82 16.97 -14.83 -46.58
CA GLU A 82 15.59 -15.29 -46.36
C GLU A 82 15.10 -15.02 -44.92
N LEU A 83 13.78 -15.05 -44.71
CA LEU A 83 13.20 -14.97 -43.38
C LEU A 83 13.35 -16.33 -42.66
N PHE A 84 14.30 -16.41 -41.72
CA PHE A 84 14.49 -17.63 -40.93
C PHE A 84 13.52 -17.67 -39.75
N LEU A 85 12.65 -18.67 -39.73
CA LEU A 85 11.81 -19.00 -38.58
C LEU A 85 12.57 -19.95 -37.62
N PRO A 86 12.22 -19.98 -36.31
CA PRO A 86 12.87 -20.86 -35.33
C PRO A 86 12.87 -22.35 -35.70
N SER A 87 11.86 -22.79 -36.46
CA SER A 87 11.68 -24.16 -36.95
C SER A 87 12.49 -24.50 -38.20
N ASN A 88 13.08 -23.50 -38.90
CA ASN A 88 13.87 -23.72 -40.10
C ASN A 88 15.32 -24.12 -39.74
N THR A 89 15.87 -25.10 -40.46
CA THR A 89 17.21 -25.68 -40.20
C THR A 89 18.25 -25.31 -41.27
N SER A 90 17.89 -24.48 -42.25
CA SER A 90 18.68 -24.25 -43.48
C SER A 90 19.88 -23.30 -43.38
N GLY A 91 20.53 -23.17 -42.21
CA GLY A 91 21.72 -22.30 -42.05
C GLY A 91 23.03 -23.07 -42.04
N LEU A 92 24.12 -22.39 -42.36
CA LEU A 92 25.49 -22.94 -42.37
C LEU A 92 25.93 -23.38 -40.97
N CYS A 93 25.54 -22.61 -39.95
CA CYS A 93 25.91 -22.87 -38.57
C CYS A 93 24.88 -22.30 -37.60
N ARG A 94 24.51 -23.10 -36.59
CA ARG A 94 23.53 -22.73 -35.58
C ARG A 94 24.04 -23.02 -34.18
N ILE A 95 24.12 -21.99 -33.34
CA ILE A 95 24.43 -22.12 -31.91
C ILE A 95 23.14 -21.90 -31.13
N HIS A 96 22.71 -22.92 -30.40
CA HIS A 96 21.51 -22.88 -29.56
C HIS A 96 21.85 -22.48 -28.13
N GLY A 97 21.11 -21.52 -27.59
CA GLY A 97 21.12 -21.21 -26.16
C GLY A 97 22.48 -20.72 -25.63
N ALA A 98 23.19 -19.90 -26.40
CA ALA A 98 24.40 -19.25 -25.95
C ALA A 98 24.07 -18.31 -24.77
N ASN A 99 24.54 -18.66 -23.58
CA ASN A 99 24.36 -17.85 -22.38
C ASN A 99 25.54 -16.89 -22.23
N LEU A 100 25.31 -15.62 -22.52
CA LEU A 100 26.30 -14.55 -22.38
C LEU A 100 26.20 -14.01 -20.95
N GLY A 101 27.33 -13.81 -20.28
CA GLY A 101 27.40 -13.16 -18.97
C GLY A 101 28.07 -11.80 -19.05
N GLU A 102 27.79 -10.95 -18.07
CA GLU A 102 28.20 -9.54 -18.04
C GLU A 102 29.73 -9.36 -18.16
N PHE A 103 30.15 -8.37 -18.96
CA PHE A 103 31.54 -8.06 -19.30
C PHE A 103 32.37 -9.23 -19.85
N GLY A 104 31.69 -10.29 -20.30
CA GLY A 104 32.30 -11.42 -21.00
C GLY A 104 32.65 -11.06 -22.45
N VAL A 105 33.65 -11.75 -22.99
CA VAL A 105 34.02 -11.67 -24.41
C VAL A 105 33.91 -13.06 -25.01
N TYR A 106 33.05 -13.19 -26.01
CA TYR A 106 32.70 -14.44 -26.67
C TYR A 106 33.14 -14.41 -28.12
N VAL A 107 33.67 -15.52 -28.62
CA VAL A 107 34.16 -15.66 -29.98
C VAL A 107 33.44 -16.80 -30.68
N LEU A 108 32.86 -16.51 -31.84
CA LEU A 108 32.28 -17.49 -32.73
C LEU A 108 33.21 -17.67 -33.93
N ASN A 109 33.83 -18.85 -34.04
CA ASN A 109 34.72 -19.18 -35.15
C ASN A 109 34.02 -20.14 -36.12
N LEU A 110 34.03 -19.81 -37.40
CA LEU A 110 33.58 -20.67 -38.49
C LEU A 110 34.81 -21.26 -39.22
N THR A 111 34.95 -22.59 -39.19
CA THR A 111 36.03 -23.28 -39.92
C THR A 111 35.66 -23.51 -41.39
N ALA A 112 36.68 -23.69 -42.24
CA ALA A 112 36.48 -23.96 -43.67
C ALA A 112 35.66 -25.24 -43.95
N ASP A 113 35.61 -26.17 -42.99
CA ASP A 113 34.83 -27.41 -43.06
C ASP A 113 33.33 -27.22 -42.73
N GLY A 114 32.89 -25.98 -42.49
CA GLY A 114 31.50 -25.65 -42.12
C GLY A 114 31.15 -25.93 -40.66
N ASN A 115 32.13 -26.20 -39.80
CA ASN A 115 31.91 -26.45 -38.38
C ASN A 115 32.05 -25.14 -37.57
N CYS A 116 31.26 -25.01 -36.52
CA CYS A 116 31.20 -23.81 -35.69
C CYS A 116 31.66 -24.09 -34.27
N THR A 117 32.56 -23.25 -33.77
CA THR A 117 33.01 -23.29 -32.38
C THR A 117 32.64 -22.00 -31.67
N PHE A 118 32.15 -22.14 -30.44
CA PHE A 118 31.76 -21.03 -29.58
C PHE A 118 32.66 -21.04 -28.34
N GLU A 119 33.55 -20.08 -28.25
CA GLU A 119 34.57 -19.98 -27.21
C GLU A 119 34.32 -18.75 -26.32
N ASN A 120 34.69 -18.86 -25.04
CA ASN A 120 34.59 -17.79 -24.05
C ASN A 120 35.97 -17.42 -23.50
N PRO A 121 36.82 -16.74 -24.31
CA PRO A 121 38.19 -16.40 -23.90
C PRO A 121 38.27 -15.51 -22.66
N LYS A 122 37.25 -14.69 -22.38
CA LYS A 122 37.10 -13.99 -21.11
C LYS A 122 35.86 -14.50 -20.39
N SER A 123 36.06 -15.04 -19.18
CA SER A 123 34.96 -15.45 -18.31
C SER A 123 34.14 -14.24 -17.85
N PRO A 124 32.81 -14.37 -17.77
CA PRO A 124 31.95 -13.29 -17.30
C PRO A 124 32.13 -13.02 -15.80
N VAL A 125 31.69 -11.85 -15.37
CA VAL A 125 31.72 -11.41 -13.99
C VAL A 125 30.56 -12.02 -13.19
N PHE A 126 30.72 -12.21 -11.87
CA PHE A 126 29.68 -12.78 -11.02
C PHE A 126 28.68 -11.70 -10.54
N GLU A 127 27.67 -11.43 -11.36
CA GLU A 127 26.61 -10.42 -11.13
C GLU A 127 25.82 -10.60 -9.82
N TYR A 128 25.64 -11.84 -9.35
CA TYR A 128 24.87 -12.12 -8.12
C TYR A 128 25.64 -11.82 -6.83
N GLY A 129 26.95 -11.55 -6.92
CA GLY A 129 27.80 -11.28 -5.76
C GLY A 129 27.31 -10.09 -4.94
N ALA A 130 26.91 -9.01 -5.61
CA ALA A 130 26.43 -7.80 -4.96
C ALA A 130 25.13 -8.02 -4.15
N ILE A 131 24.20 -8.84 -4.64
CA ILE A 131 22.97 -9.20 -3.91
C ILE A 131 23.30 -9.98 -2.63
N VAL A 132 24.15 -11.01 -2.74
CA VAL A 132 24.50 -11.87 -1.60
C VAL A 132 25.18 -11.05 -0.51
N ILE A 133 26.13 -10.19 -0.89
CA ILE A 133 26.82 -9.28 0.03
C ILE A 133 25.83 -8.32 0.68
N SER A 134 24.94 -7.71 -0.10
CA SER A 134 23.92 -6.79 0.41
C SER A 134 22.99 -7.47 1.42
N ILE A 135 22.47 -8.67 1.10
CA ILE A 135 21.65 -9.45 2.02
C ILE A 135 22.41 -9.77 3.30
N ALA A 136 23.67 -10.21 3.20
CA ALA A 136 24.51 -10.50 4.37
C ALA A 136 24.71 -9.26 5.25
N VAL A 137 24.94 -8.08 4.65
CA VAL A 137 25.06 -6.81 5.38
C VAL A 137 23.75 -6.47 6.10
N TYR A 138 22.59 -6.53 5.44
CA TYR A 138 21.30 -6.24 6.08
C TYR A 138 20.95 -7.22 7.20
N ILE A 139 21.22 -8.51 7.01
CA ILE A 139 21.05 -9.53 8.06
C ILE A 139 22.01 -9.22 9.23
N GLY A 140 23.27 -8.90 8.94
CA GLY A 140 24.26 -8.51 9.93
C GLY A 140 23.79 -7.30 10.76
N VAL A 141 23.33 -6.24 10.10
CA VAL A 141 22.76 -5.04 10.76
C VAL A 141 21.52 -5.38 11.58
N ALA A 142 20.63 -6.25 11.09
CA ALA A 142 19.44 -6.67 11.81
C ALA A 142 19.79 -7.47 13.08
N ILE A 143 20.76 -8.39 13.00
CA ILE A 143 21.26 -9.16 14.14
C ILE A 143 21.95 -8.24 15.15
N LEU A 144 22.81 -7.32 14.68
CA LEU A 144 23.46 -6.31 15.53
C LEU A 144 22.43 -5.43 16.24
N GLY A 145 21.43 -4.94 15.52
CA GLY A 145 20.34 -4.13 16.07
C GLY A 145 19.51 -4.90 17.11
N ALA A 146 19.20 -6.17 16.85
CA ALA A 146 18.51 -7.04 17.80
C ALA A 146 19.38 -7.32 19.04
N GLY A 147 20.67 -7.56 18.85
CA GLY A 147 21.66 -7.75 19.91
C GLY A 147 21.81 -6.52 20.80
N LEU A 148 21.95 -5.34 20.19
CA LEU A 148 22.01 -4.04 20.90
C LEU A 148 20.71 -3.75 21.65
N LEU A 149 19.54 -4.04 21.05
CA LEU A 149 18.25 -3.88 21.74
C LEU A 149 18.11 -4.85 22.92
N TYR A 150 18.61 -6.08 22.78
CA TYR A 150 18.65 -7.07 23.85
C TYR A 150 19.59 -6.62 24.98
N LEU A 151 20.80 -6.16 24.65
CA LEU A 151 21.78 -5.59 25.59
C LEU A 151 21.22 -4.36 26.29
N TYR A 152 20.62 -3.42 25.57
CA TYR A 152 19.96 -2.24 26.15
C TYR A 152 18.86 -2.64 27.14
N ARG A 153 17.98 -3.59 26.76
CA ARG A 153 16.93 -4.13 27.64
C ARG A 153 17.48 -4.91 28.84
N ARG A 154 18.67 -5.49 28.72
CA ARG A 154 19.34 -6.22 29.80
C ARG A 154 20.03 -5.25 30.76
N LEU A 155 20.71 -4.24 30.23
CA LEU A 155 21.37 -3.16 30.99
C LEU A 155 20.35 -2.32 31.74
N THR A 156 19.26 -1.89 31.09
CA THR A 156 18.17 -1.17 31.77
C THR A 156 17.51 -2.00 32.86
N ARG A 157 17.35 -3.31 32.67
CA ARG A 157 16.88 -4.22 33.73
C ARG A 157 17.90 -4.39 34.86
N HIS A 158 19.20 -4.41 34.54
CA HIS A 158 20.25 -4.48 35.55
C HIS A 158 20.38 -3.18 36.36
N LEU A 159 20.31 -2.01 35.71
CA LEU A 159 20.29 -0.69 36.35
C LEU A 159 19.07 -0.55 37.26
N ASP A 160 17.86 -0.92 36.78
CA ASP A 160 16.65 -0.99 37.61
C ASP A 160 16.84 -1.94 38.83
N SER A 161 17.63 -3.03 38.68
CA SER A 161 17.91 -3.97 39.78
C SER A 161 19.01 -3.53 40.75
N THR A 162 19.96 -2.70 40.30
CA THR A 162 21.04 -2.16 41.14
C THR A 162 20.56 -0.95 41.94
N GLU A 163 19.72 -0.07 41.36
CA GLU A 163 18.98 0.93 42.13
C GLU A 163 18.10 0.27 43.21
N ALA A 164 17.42 -0.84 42.90
CA ALA A 164 16.63 -1.58 43.89
C ALA A 164 17.49 -2.20 45.01
N SER A 165 18.76 -2.54 44.75
CA SER A 165 19.69 -3.12 45.74
C SER A 165 20.37 -2.06 46.61
N GLU A 166 20.74 -0.89 46.07
CA GLU A 166 21.28 0.24 46.84
C GLU A 166 20.25 0.83 47.80
N THR A 167 18.98 0.91 47.39
CA THR A 167 17.89 1.38 48.26
C THR A 167 17.67 0.45 49.47
N GLN A 168 18.05 -0.84 49.37
CA GLN A 168 17.88 -1.83 50.43
C GLN A 168 19.02 -1.78 51.47
N VAL A 169 20.24 -1.40 51.07
CA VAL A 169 21.40 -1.26 51.98
C VAL A 169 21.35 0.06 52.76
N GLN A 170 20.91 1.16 52.14
CA GLN A 170 20.68 2.43 52.85
C GLN A 170 19.45 2.39 53.77
N GLY A 171 18.48 1.51 53.52
CA GLY A 171 17.32 1.28 54.40
C GLY A 171 17.63 0.57 55.72
N LEU A 172 18.77 -0.13 55.83
CA LEU A 172 19.18 -0.84 57.05
C LEU A 172 20.04 0.00 58.01
N GLN A 173 20.64 1.10 57.57
CA GLN A 173 21.44 2.00 58.41
C GLN A 173 20.66 3.21 58.95
N LEU A 174 19.40 3.39 58.55
CA LEU A 174 18.53 4.49 59.00
C LEU A 174 17.32 4.01 59.82
N ALA A 175 17.44 2.85 60.49
CA ALA A 175 16.35 2.22 61.25
C ALA A 175 16.43 2.46 62.77
N SER A 176 17.19 3.45 63.24
CA SER A 176 17.30 3.81 64.65
C SER A 176 16.93 5.28 64.93
N THR A 177 15.74 5.71 64.53
CA THR A 177 15.07 6.90 65.08
C THR A 177 13.57 6.83 64.79
N PRO A 178 12.68 6.97 65.79
CA PRO A 178 11.25 6.95 65.57
C PRO A 178 10.75 8.37 65.35
N GLU A 179 10.22 8.69 64.15
CA GLU A 179 9.07 9.59 63.96
C GLU A 179 8.77 9.89 62.48
N ALA A 180 7.47 10.07 62.23
CA ALA A 180 6.84 10.79 61.12
C ALA A 180 6.94 10.24 59.68
N GLY A 181 5.81 9.66 59.22
CA GLY A 181 5.16 10.12 57.99
C GLY A 181 5.82 9.75 56.65
N ALA A 182 5.93 8.46 56.35
CA ALA A 182 6.37 7.98 55.05
C ALA A 182 5.35 8.26 53.92
N LEU A 183 5.72 9.15 53.00
CA LEU A 183 5.36 9.12 51.58
C LEU A 183 6.58 8.60 50.80
N PRO A 184 6.43 7.56 49.96
CA PRO A 184 6.75 7.73 48.52
C PRO A 184 5.79 6.90 47.62
N GLY A 185 5.36 7.25 46.39
CA GLY A 185 5.94 8.14 45.38
C GLY A 185 7.24 7.53 44.86
N THR A 186 7.28 6.53 43.96
CA THR A 186 6.94 6.67 42.53
C THR A 186 6.75 5.29 41.86
N ALA A 187 5.52 4.95 41.48
CA ALA A 187 5.25 3.79 40.63
C ALA A 187 5.27 4.19 39.14
N LYS A 188 6.08 3.47 38.35
CA LYS A 188 6.17 3.46 36.88
C LYS A 188 4.80 3.69 36.23
N ALA A 189 4.76 4.56 35.21
CA ALA A 189 3.56 4.88 34.46
C ALA A 189 2.91 3.60 33.86
N PRO A 190 1.63 3.29 34.17
CA PRO A 190 0.96 2.13 33.60
C PRO A 190 0.65 2.39 32.13
N ALA A 191 1.13 1.45 31.31
CA ALA A 191 0.95 1.39 29.88
C ALA A 191 -0.53 1.51 29.45
N LYS A 192 -0.72 2.17 28.30
CA LYS A 192 -2.00 2.41 27.63
C LYS A 192 -2.65 1.06 27.26
N PRO A 193 -3.86 0.69 27.73
CA PRO A 193 -4.54 -0.51 27.25
C PRO A 193 -5.04 -0.32 25.81
N PRO A 194 -5.06 -1.38 24.98
CA PRO A 194 -5.21 -1.30 23.54
C PRO A 194 -6.65 -1.01 23.09
N ALA A 195 -6.80 -0.09 22.14
CA ALA A 195 -7.98 -0.04 21.28
C ALA A 195 -8.07 -1.35 20.46
N LYS A 196 -9.28 -1.72 19.98
CA LYS A 196 -9.52 -2.97 19.22
C LYS A 196 -8.36 -3.24 18.25
N PRO A 197 -7.70 -4.41 18.35
CA PRO A 197 -6.46 -4.64 17.63
C PRO A 197 -6.72 -4.58 16.13
N ARG A 198 -6.12 -3.59 15.49
CA ARG A 198 -5.95 -3.52 14.05
C ARG A 198 -5.19 -4.78 13.63
N LEU A 199 -5.62 -5.45 12.55
CA LEU A 199 -5.03 -6.71 12.11
C LEU A 199 -3.58 -6.45 11.65
N LYS A 200 -2.60 -6.80 12.49
CA LYS A 200 -1.20 -6.42 12.27
C LYS A 200 -0.61 -7.14 11.07
N SER A 201 -0.98 -8.40 10.84
CA SER A 201 -0.56 -9.16 9.66
C SER A 201 -0.96 -8.49 8.34
N LEU A 202 -2.16 -7.89 8.27
CA LEU A 202 -2.63 -7.23 7.05
C LEU A 202 -1.86 -5.94 6.74
N ASP A 203 -1.58 -5.13 7.76
CA ASP A 203 -0.72 -3.95 7.59
C ASP A 203 0.74 -4.36 7.31
N THR A 204 1.21 -5.48 7.87
CA THR A 204 2.54 -6.03 7.58
C THR A 204 2.64 -6.47 6.13
N PHE A 205 1.65 -7.21 5.61
CA PHE A 205 1.59 -7.60 4.20
C PHE A 205 1.59 -6.35 3.30
N ARG A 206 0.73 -5.37 3.59
CA ARG A 206 0.74 -4.10 2.84
C ARG A 206 2.10 -3.39 2.90
N GLY A 207 2.77 -3.47 4.05
CA GLY A 207 4.11 -2.96 4.30
C GLY A 207 5.18 -3.62 3.43
N ILE A 208 5.15 -4.96 3.35
CA ILE A 208 6.04 -5.74 2.50
C ILE A 208 5.82 -5.32 1.04
N SER A 209 4.55 -5.26 0.61
CA SER A 209 4.22 -4.83 -0.76
C SER A 209 4.71 -3.41 -1.08
N ILE A 210 4.55 -2.43 -0.18
CA ILE A 210 5.02 -1.06 -0.46
C ILE A 210 6.54 -0.97 -0.52
N VAL A 211 7.25 -1.71 0.33
CA VAL A 211 8.72 -1.68 0.34
C VAL A 211 9.27 -2.34 -0.93
N ILE A 212 8.73 -3.49 -1.35
CA ILE A 212 9.12 -4.13 -2.62
C ILE A 212 8.81 -3.20 -3.80
N MET A 213 7.65 -2.55 -3.81
CA MET A 213 7.31 -1.60 -4.87
C MET A 213 8.31 -0.45 -4.98
N ILE A 214 8.68 0.18 -3.84
CA ILE A 214 9.66 1.27 -3.83
C ILE A 214 11.02 0.77 -4.33
N PHE A 215 11.44 -0.41 -3.88
CA PHE A 215 12.69 -1.03 -4.30
C PHE A 215 12.74 -1.29 -5.80
N VAL A 216 11.67 -1.84 -6.39
CA VAL A 216 11.59 -2.05 -7.84
C VAL A 216 11.50 -0.74 -8.61
N ASN A 217 10.78 0.26 -8.09
CA ASN A 217 10.66 1.56 -8.78
C ASN A 217 12.01 2.28 -8.91
N TYR A 218 12.96 2.06 -7.97
CA TYR A 218 14.35 2.53 -8.09
C TYR A 218 15.23 1.64 -8.98
N GLY A 219 14.66 0.71 -9.73
CA GLY A 219 15.37 -0.16 -10.67
C GLY A 219 15.84 -1.49 -10.12
N ALA A 220 15.68 -1.76 -8.81
CA ALA A 220 16.10 -3.03 -8.18
C ALA A 220 17.53 -3.48 -8.51
N GLY A 221 18.45 -2.56 -8.81
CA GLY A 221 19.81 -2.89 -9.26
C GLY A 221 19.94 -3.41 -10.70
N SER A 222 18.93 -3.25 -11.56
CA SER A 222 18.90 -3.71 -12.97
C SER A 222 18.93 -5.24 -13.15
N TYR A 223 18.57 -6.00 -12.12
CA TYR A 223 18.56 -7.47 -12.24
C TYR A 223 17.32 -7.96 -13.00
N TRP A 224 17.54 -8.68 -14.09
CA TRP A 224 16.51 -9.19 -15.00
C TRP A 224 15.33 -9.93 -14.31
N PHE A 225 15.56 -10.63 -13.19
CA PHE A 225 14.51 -11.40 -12.48
C PHE A 225 13.69 -10.56 -11.49
N LEU A 226 14.16 -9.35 -11.14
CA LEU A 226 13.48 -8.39 -10.27
C LEU A 226 12.67 -7.36 -11.06
N GLU A 227 12.87 -7.29 -12.37
CA GLU A 227 12.16 -6.39 -13.29
C GLU A 227 10.79 -6.94 -13.71
N HIS A 228 10.21 -6.38 -14.78
CA HIS A 228 8.93 -6.78 -15.34
C HIS A 228 9.11 -7.75 -16.51
N ALA A 229 8.26 -8.78 -16.58
CA ALA A 229 8.24 -9.65 -17.73
C ALA A 229 7.92 -8.87 -19.02
N THR A 230 8.56 -9.24 -20.13
CA THR A 230 8.42 -8.56 -21.43
C THR A 230 6.98 -8.64 -21.95
N TRP A 231 6.40 -9.84 -21.97
CA TRP A 231 5.00 -10.06 -22.36
C TRP A 231 4.32 -11.17 -21.54
N HIS A 232 4.76 -12.42 -21.73
CA HIS A 232 4.32 -13.56 -20.92
C HIS A 232 5.30 -13.81 -19.77
N GLY A 233 4.79 -14.33 -18.66
CA GLY A 233 5.59 -14.64 -17.48
C GLY A 233 5.15 -13.88 -16.23
N LEU A 234 5.83 -14.18 -15.13
CA LEU A 234 5.56 -13.61 -13.82
C LEU A 234 6.87 -13.39 -13.07
N GLN A 235 7.25 -12.13 -12.87
CA GLN A 235 8.43 -11.75 -12.07
C GLN A 235 8.01 -11.11 -10.74
N LEU A 236 8.98 -10.84 -9.85
CA LEU A 236 8.70 -10.35 -8.50
C LEU A 236 7.98 -8.98 -8.52
N ALA A 237 8.40 -8.09 -9.42
CA ALA A 237 7.77 -6.78 -9.59
C ALA A 237 6.30 -6.88 -10.00
N ASP A 238 5.93 -7.93 -10.72
CA ASP A 238 4.58 -8.14 -11.25
C ASP A 238 3.59 -8.60 -10.17
N LEU A 239 4.06 -9.03 -9.00
CA LEU A 239 3.19 -9.46 -7.89
C LEU A 239 2.63 -8.29 -7.07
N VAL A 240 3.34 -7.16 -7.06
CA VAL A 240 3.12 -6.09 -6.07
C VAL A 240 1.81 -5.35 -6.29
N PHE A 241 1.53 -4.94 -7.53
CA PHE A 241 0.30 -4.23 -7.88
C PHE A 241 -0.96 -5.10 -7.62
N PRO A 242 -1.04 -6.37 -8.08
CA PRO A 242 -2.15 -7.26 -7.73
C PRO A 242 -2.34 -7.47 -6.23
N TRP A 243 -1.24 -7.57 -5.45
CA TRP A 243 -1.32 -7.73 -4.00
C TRP A 243 -2.00 -6.53 -3.32
N PHE A 244 -1.71 -5.31 -3.74
CA PHE A 244 -2.39 -4.14 -3.19
C PHE A 244 -3.88 -4.10 -3.50
N MET A 245 -4.28 -4.47 -4.73
CA MET A 245 -5.69 -4.57 -5.11
C MET A 245 -6.40 -5.65 -4.30
N TRP A 246 -5.75 -6.81 -4.12
CA TRP A 246 -6.28 -7.87 -3.28
C TRP A 246 -6.41 -7.44 -1.81
N ILE A 247 -5.39 -6.81 -1.22
CA ILE A 247 -5.42 -6.26 0.16
C ILE A 247 -6.54 -5.23 0.34
N MET A 248 -6.77 -4.40 -0.68
CA MET A 248 -7.89 -3.46 -0.67
C MET A 248 -9.21 -4.20 -0.55
N GLY A 249 -9.39 -5.28 -1.28
CA GLY A 249 -10.52 -6.21 -1.18
C GLY A 249 -10.76 -6.69 0.25
N VAL A 250 -9.72 -7.18 0.92
CA VAL A 250 -9.78 -7.66 2.32
C VAL A 250 -10.35 -6.59 3.28
N CYS A 251 -10.05 -5.31 3.01
CA CYS A 251 -10.47 -4.20 3.85
C CYS A 251 -11.94 -3.78 3.66
N ILE A 252 -12.54 -4.03 2.49
CA ILE A 252 -13.91 -3.63 2.15
C ILE A 252 -14.95 -4.14 3.16
N PRO A 253 -15.06 -5.46 3.43
CA PRO A 253 -16.09 -5.98 4.33
C PRO A 253 -15.89 -5.46 5.75
N MET A 254 -14.65 -5.23 6.20
CA MET A 254 -14.37 -4.67 7.54
C MET A 254 -14.91 -3.24 7.69
N GLY A 255 -14.69 -2.41 6.67
CA GLY A 255 -15.22 -1.04 6.63
C GLY A 255 -16.74 -1.00 6.53
N LEU A 256 -17.31 -1.84 5.66
CA LEU A 256 -18.76 -1.88 5.42
C LEU A 256 -19.54 -2.41 6.63
N SER A 257 -19.10 -3.54 7.23
CA SER A 257 -19.72 -4.10 8.43
C SER A 257 -19.70 -3.11 9.60
N SER A 258 -18.64 -2.31 9.75
CA SER A 258 -18.61 -1.25 10.76
C SER A 258 -19.59 -0.10 10.46
N ALA A 259 -19.84 0.23 9.19
CA ALA A 259 -20.77 1.31 8.81
C ALA A 259 -22.23 0.87 8.93
N LEU A 260 -22.54 -0.37 8.55
CA LEU A 260 -23.88 -0.96 8.66
C LEU A 260 -24.29 -1.14 10.13
N ARG A 261 -23.38 -1.60 11.01
CA ARG A 261 -23.65 -1.69 12.47
C ARG A 261 -23.95 -0.35 13.12
N ARG A 262 -23.49 0.76 12.54
CA ARG A 262 -23.79 2.13 12.99
C ARG A 262 -25.13 2.66 12.43
N ASN A 263 -25.96 1.80 11.81
CA ASN A 263 -27.24 2.17 11.17
C ASN A 263 -27.14 3.38 10.23
N THR A 264 -26.01 3.49 9.51
CA THR A 264 -25.85 4.55 8.51
C THR A 264 -26.66 4.17 7.25
N PRO A 265 -27.48 5.07 6.68
CA PRO A 265 -28.25 4.74 5.48
C PRO A 265 -27.33 4.44 4.30
N ARG A 266 -27.72 3.47 3.46
CA ARG A 266 -26.88 2.95 2.36
C ARG A 266 -26.42 4.04 1.39
N HIS A 267 -27.26 5.03 1.06
CA HIS A 267 -26.87 6.14 0.18
C HIS A 267 -25.72 6.99 0.75
N LYS A 268 -25.66 7.20 2.07
CA LYS A 268 -24.54 7.93 2.70
C LYS A 268 -23.25 7.11 2.68
N ILE A 269 -23.35 5.79 2.73
CA ILE A 269 -22.20 4.89 2.60
C ILE A 269 -21.70 4.93 1.15
N LEU A 270 -22.61 4.83 0.17
CA LEU A 270 -22.29 4.93 -1.25
C LEU A 270 -21.61 6.27 -1.59
N LEU A 271 -22.18 7.40 -1.17
CA LEU A 271 -21.57 8.72 -1.37
C LEU A 271 -20.16 8.82 -0.76
N ARG A 272 -19.93 8.15 0.38
CA ARG A 272 -18.60 8.10 1.01
C ARG A 272 -17.61 7.27 0.18
N ILE A 273 -18.06 6.12 -0.36
CA ILE A 273 -17.27 5.29 -1.27
C ILE A 273 -16.92 6.09 -2.52
N THR A 274 -17.91 6.70 -3.18
CA THR A 274 -17.72 7.54 -4.38
C THR A 274 -16.76 8.69 -4.13
N LYS A 275 -16.93 9.46 -3.03
CA LYS A 275 -16.00 10.55 -2.69
C LYS A 275 -14.56 10.05 -2.44
N ARG A 276 -14.39 8.85 -1.91
CA ARG A 276 -13.06 8.26 -1.70
C ARG A 276 -12.44 7.82 -3.03
N SER A 277 -13.21 7.17 -3.90
CA SER A 277 -12.76 6.80 -5.25
C SER A 277 -12.39 8.04 -6.06
N LEU A 278 -13.21 9.09 -6.06
CA LEU A 278 -12.89 10.34 -6.77
C LEU A 278 -11.59 10.96 -6.29
N LYS A 279 -11.35 11.04 -4.97
CA LYS A 279 -10.08 11.57 -4.44
C LYS A 279 -8.88 10.75 -4.90
N LEU A 280 -9.00 9.43 -4.92
CA LEU A 280 -7.91 8.55 -5.37
C LEU A 280 -7.66 8.70 -6.87
N PHE A 281 -8.74 8.84 -7.65
CA PHE A 281 -8.68 9.07 -9.09
C PHE A 281 -8.01 10.40 -9.43
N PHE A 282 -8.42 11.50 -8.79
CA PHE A 282 -7.79 12.81 -8.97
C PHE A 282 -6.33 12.84 -8.50
N LEU A 283 -6.00 12.16 -7.40
CA LEU A 283 -4.62 12.02 -6.97
C LEU A 283 -3.78 11.26 -8.01
N GLY A 284 -4.34 10.24 -8.66
CA GLY A 284 -3.73 9.53 -9.78
C GLY A 284 -3.44 10.42 -10.99
N ILE A 285 -4.40 11.27 -11.36
CA ILE A 285 -4.19 12.26 -12.43
C ILE A 285 -3.03 13.21 -12.08
N ILE A 286 -2.99 13.73 -10.86
CA ILE A 286 -1.90 14.62 -10.44
C ILE A 286 -0.54 13.90 -10.52
N LEU A 287 -0.46 12.64 -10.10
CA LEU A 287 0.80 11.87 -10.16
C LEU A 287 1.23 11.54 -11.59
N ASN A 288 0.31 11.18 -12.48
CA ASN A 288 0.61 10.91 -13.89
C ASN A 288 1.20 12.14 -14.61
N SER A 289 0.95 13.35 -14.12
CA SER A 289 1.53 14.59 -14.66
C SER A 289 3.02 14.78 -14.34
N LEU A 290 3.57 14.11 -13.32
CA LEU A 290 4.92 14.38 -12.81
C LEU A 290 6.04 13.88 -13.74
N GLY A 291 5.73 13.07 -14.75
CA GLY A 291 6.68 12.47 -15.70
C GLY A 291 6.96 13.29 -16.97
N GLY A 292 6.70 14.61 -16.97
CA GLY A 292 6.93 15.48 -18.13
C GLY A 292 5.77 15.53 -19.14
N TRP A 293 4.66 14.84 -18.89
CA TRP A 293 3.44 14.89 -19.69
C TRP A 293 2.56 16.09 -19.35
N ASN A 294 3.13 17.28 -19.40
CA ASN A 294 2.39 18.53 -19.14
C ASN A 294 1.58 19.00 -20.37
N ASN A 295 1.72 18.30 -21.51
CA ASN A 295 0.94 18.57 -22.70
C ASN A 295 -0.38 17.80 -22.65
N LEU A 296 -1.49 18.54 -22.62
CA LEU A 296 -2.83 17.95 -22.55
C LEU A 296 -3.12 17.03 -23.75
N ALA A 297 -2.48 17.25 -24.90
CA ALA A 297 -2.66 16.44 -26.11
C ALA A 297 -2.05 15.02 -26.01
N THR A 298 -1.04 14.80 -25.16
CA THR A 298 -0.34 13.51 -24.99
C THR A 298 -0.43 12.97 -23.56
N TYR A 299 -1.36 13.51 -22.78
CA TYR A 299 -1.47 13.22 -21.36
C TYR A 299 -2.02 11.80 -21.11
N ARG A 300 -1.31 11.00 -20.32
CA ARG A 300 -1.74 9.62 -19.98
C ARG A 300 -2.88 9.59 -18.98
N VAL A 301 -4.05 9.12 -19.41
CA VAL A 301 -5.25 9.03 -18.56
C VAL A 301 -5.25 7.79 -17.66
N PRO A 302 -4.99 6.56 -18.16
CA PRO A 302 -4.91 5.37 -17.32
C PRO A 302 -3.73 5.43 -16.36
N GLY A 303 -3.90 4.84 -15.19
CA GLY A 303 -2.84 4.78 -14.20
C GLY A 303 -3.22 3.89 -13.02
N VAL A 304 -2.22 3.59 -12.21
CA VAL A 304 -2.35 2.66 -11.09
C VAL A 304 -3.43 3.12 -10.12
N LEU A 305 -3.40 4.39 -9.67
CA LEU A 305 -4.40 4.90 -8.72
C LEU A 305 -5.82 5.01 -9.30
N GLN A 306 -5.94 5.30 -10.59
CA GLN A 306 -7.21 5.37 -11.32
C GLN A 306 -7.87 3.99 -11.34
N ARG A 307 -7.10 2.94 -11.66
CA ARG A 307 -7.57 1.56 -11.62
C ARG A 307 -8.01 1.15 -10.22
N PHE A 308 -7.22 1.48 -9.19
CA PHE A 308 -7.61 1.26 -7.79
C PHE A 308 -8.94 1.95 -7.46
N ALA A 309 -9.16 3.17 -7.94
CA ALA A 309 -10.38 3.94 -7.68
C ALA A 309 -11.63 3.28 -8.29
N ILE A 310 -11.51 2.81 -9.54
CA ILE A 310 -12.58 2.13 -10.29
C ILE A 310 -12.89 0.78 -9.64
N CYS A 311 -11.88 -0.06 -9.40
CA CYS A 311 -12.10 -1.37 -8.79
C CYS A 311 -12.68 -1.23 -7.37
N TYR A 312 -12.18 -0.28 -6.56
CA TYR A 312 -12.75 0.00 -5.24
C TYR A 312 -14.22 0.41 -5.33
N LEU A 313 -14.58 1.28 -6.29
CA LEU A 313 -15.93 1.79 -6.47
C LEU A 313 -16.89 0.65 -6.83
N VAL A 314 -16.55 -0.15 -7.83
CA VAL A 314 -17.41 -1.24 -8.33
C VAL A 314 -17.57 -2.32 -7.27
N THR A 315 -16.47 -2.90 -6.77
CA THR A 315 -16.54 -4.01 -5.78
C THR A 315 -17.24 -3.55 -4.49
N SER A 316 -16.95 -2.34 -3.99
CA SER A 316 -17.60 -1.85 -2.76
C SER A 316 -19.08 -1.53 -2.97
N SER A 317 -19.48 -1.09 -4.16
CA SER A 317 -20.90 -0.80 -4.48
C SER A 317 -21.69 -2.10 -4.61
N VAL A 318 -21.15 -3.10 -5.29
CA VAL A 318 -21.74 -4.46 -5.37
C VAL A 318 -21.85 -5.04 -3.96
N ALA A 319 -20.77 -4.98 -3.16
CA ALA A 319 -20.80 -5.44 -1.78
C ALA A 319 -21.89 -4.72 -0.96
N LEU A 320 -22.01 -3.39 -1.06
CA LEU A 320 -23.04 -2.62 -0.34
C LEU A 320 -24.48 -2.97 -0.78
N ALA A 321 -24.68 -3.24 -2.07
CA ALA A 321 -26.00 -3.59 -2.61
C ALA A 321 -26.49 -4.94 -2.05
N PHE A 322 -25.62 -5.96 -2.10
CA PHE A 322 -25.98 -7.33 -1.75
C PHE A 322 -25.73 -7.71 -0.29
N THR A 323 -24.97 -6.94 0.49
CA THR A 323 -24.75 -7.25 1.92
C THR A 323 -26.04 -7.02 2.72
N PRO A 324 -26.65 -8.07 3.29
CA PRO A 324 -27.87 -7.94 4.10
C PRO A 324 -27.56 -7.22 5.43
N ALA A 325 -28.57 -6.53 5.98
CA ALA A 325 -28.43 -5.78 7.23
C ALA A 325 -28.21 -6.69 8.46
N GLN A 326 -28.66 -7.93 8.38
CA GLN A 326 -28.47 -8.97 9.40
C GLN A 326 -27.81 -10.19 8.74
N PRO A 327 -26.81 -10.82 9.39
CA PRO A 327 -26.21 -12.05 8.87
C PRO A 327 -27.25 -13.18 8.88
N LYS A 328 -27.42 -13.88 7.75
CA LYS A 328 -28.22 -15.11 7.69
C LYS A 328 -27.53 -16.18 8.54
N GLN A 329 -28.26 -16.75 9.50
CA GLN A 329 -27.75 -17.82 10.35
C GLN A 329 -28.10 -19.16 9.71
N TYR A 330 -27.09 -19.91 9.30
CA TYR A 330 -27.24 -21.24 8.70
C TYR A 330 -27.23 -22.31 9.79
N GLN A 331 -28.16 -23.27 9.72
CA GLN A 331 -28.33 -24.32 10.74
C GLN A 331 -27.65 -25.65 10.39
N THR A 332 -27.31 -25.90 9.13
CA THR A 332 -26.63 -27.14 8.69
C THR A 332 -25.12 -27.03 8.82
N ASP A 333 -24.43 -28.13 9.18
CA ASP A 333 -22.96 -28.15 9.32
C ASP A 333 -22.23 -27.74 8.04
N ILE A 334 -22.74 -28.20 6.89
CA ILE A 334 -22.25 -27.80 5.55
C ILE A 334 -22.50 -26.31 5.28
N GLY A 335 -23.59 -25.73 5.82
CA GLY A 335 -23.92 -24.31 5.69
C GLY A 335 -23.15 -23.40 6.67
N ILE A 336 -22.57 -23.95 7.75
CA ILE A 336 -21.69 -23.24 8.70
C ILE A 336 -20.22 -23.25 8.21
N ALA A 337 -19.73 -24.39 7.71
CA ALA A 337 -18.74 -24.37 6.62
C ALA A 337 -19.37 -23.60 5.44
N LEU A 338 -18.73 -23.17 4.36
CA LEU A 338 -19.39 -22.44 3.24
C LEU A 338 -20.21 -21.16 3.56
N SER A 339 -20.42 -20.76 4.83
CA SER A 339 -21.23 -19.60 5.19
C SER A 339 -20.70 -18.30 4.57
N ASP A 340 -19.37 -18.20 4.44
CA ASP A 340 -18.68 -17.13 3.73
C ASP A 340 -19.02 -17.10 2.23
N ILE A 341 -19.06 -18.26 1.57
CA ILE A 341 -19.37 -18.38 0.14
C ILE A 341 -20.86 -18.18 -0.13
N LEU A 342 -21.74 -18.85 0.63
CA LEU A 342 -23.19 -18.75 0.48
C LEU A 342 -23.69 -17.32 0.73
N HIS A 343 -23.07 -16.60 1.66
CA HIS A 343 -23.37 -15.19 1.89
C HIS A 343 -22.95 -14.29 0.71
N LEU A 344 -21.85 -14.64 0.05
CA LEU A 344 -21.31 -13.91 -1.09
C LEU A 344 -21.87 -14.37 -2.44
N LEU A 345 -22.74 -15.38 -2.49
CA LEU A 345 -23.20 -16.00 -3.73
C LEU A 345 -23.79 -14.99 -4.75
N PRO A 346 -24.62 -14.00 -4.37
CA PRO A 346 -25.08 -12.98 -5.31
C PRO A 346 -23.95 -12.09 -5.84
N GLN A 347 -22.93 -11.83 -5.01
CA GLN A 347 -21.75 -11.05 -5.40
C GLN A 347 -20.85 -11.86 -6.35
N TRP A 348 -20.69 -13.16 -6.12
CA TRP A 348 -20.02 -14.08 -7.05
C TRP A 348 -20.69 -14.05 -8.43
N GLY A 349 -22.02 -14.12 -8.50
CA GLY A 349 -22.75 -14.04 -9.77
C GLY A 349 -22.43 -12.77 -10.58
N VAL A 350 -22.44 -11.60 -9.95
CA VAL A 350 -22.12 -10.33 -10.63
C VAL A 350 -20.67 -10.29 -11.09
N HIS A 351 -19.71 -10.69 -10.25
CA HIS A 351 -18.30 -10.62 -10.62
C HIS A 351 -17.90 -11.68 -11.66
N LEU A 352 -18.50 -12.87 -11.62
CA LEU A 352 -18.32 -13.89 -12.65
C LEU A 352 -18.95 -13.46 -13.98
N ALA A 353 -20.07 -12.73 -13.96
CA ALA A 353 -20.64 -12.14 -15.17
C ALA A 353 -19.70 -11.09 -15.78
N LEU A 354 -19.09 -10.21 -14.98
CA LEU A 354 -18.08 -9.25 -15.45
C LEU A 354 -16.85 -9.96 -16.04
N LEU A 355 -16.41 -11.05 -15.40
CA LEU A 355 -15.30 -11.87 -15.89
C LEU A 355 -15.66 -12.54 -17.23
N ALA A 356 -16.87 -13.08 -17.36
CA ALA A 356 -17.37 -13.67 -18.59
C ALA A 356 -17.48 -12.64 -19.72
N VAL A 357 -17.93 -11.41 -19.43
CA VAL A 357 -17.93 -10.31 -20.41
C VAL A 357 -16.51 -10.01 -20.87
N HIS A 358 -15.55 -9.93 -19.96
CA HIS A 358 -14.14 -9.72 -20.30
C HIS A 358 -13.62 -10.84 -21.22
N THR A 359 -13.86 -12.11 -20.90
CA THR A 359 -13.37 -13.23 -21.72
C THR A 359 -14.02 -13.25 -23.09
N LEU A 360 -15.34 -13.03 -23.16
CA LEU A 360 -16.06 -12.95 -24.42
C LEU A 360 -15.50 -11.83 -25.31
N ILE A 361 -15.26 -10.64 -24.76
CA ILE A 361 -14.65 -9.54 -25.53
C ILE A 361 -13.23 -9.89 -25.96
N THR A 362 -12.41 -10.38 -25.04
CA THR A 362 -10.99 -10.67 -25.30
C THR A 362 -10.81 -11.72 -26.39
N PHE A 363 -11.67 -12.75 -26.43
CA PHE A 363 -11.55 -13.86 -27.38
C PHE A 363 -12.49 -13.78 -28.58
N LEU A 364 -13.55 -12.96 -28.59
CA LEU A 364 -14.53 -12.93 -29.69
C LEU A 364 -14.54 -11.63 -30.49
N LEU A 365 -13.89 -10.55 -30.00
CA LEU A 365 -13.86 -9.28 -30.71
C LEU A 365 -12.88 -9.36 -31.91
N PRO A 366 -13.35 -9.11 -33.15
CA PRO A 366 -12.46 -9.04 -34.31
C PRO A 366 -11.68 -7.72 -34.30
N VAL A 367 -10.38 -7.79 -34.59
CA VAL A 367 -9.50 -6.62 -34.69
C VAL A 367 -9.22 -6.34 -36.17
N PRO A 368 -9.62 -5.18 -36.71
CA PRO A 368 -9.42 -4.86 -38.12
C PRO A 368 -7.94 -4.61 -38.43
N GLY A 369 -7.46 -5.10 -39.58
CA GLY A 369 -6.10 -4.79 -40.07
C GLY A 369 -4.97 -5.68 -39.53
N CYS A 370 -5.27 -6.72 -38.74
CA CYS A 370 -4.28 -7.72 -38.30
C CYS A 370 -4.49 -9.05 -39.04
N PRO A 371 -3.44 -9.65 -39.65
CA PRO A 371 -3.57 -10.89 -40.40
C PRO A 371 -3.88 -12.09 -39.49
N TYR A 372 -4.45 -13.12 -40.11
CA TYR A 372 -4.58 -14.44 -39.50
C TYR A 372 -3.18 -15.04 -39.29
N ALA A 373 -2.75 -15.22 -38.04
CA ALA A 373 -1.49 -15.92 -37.79
C ALA A 373 -1.64 -17.40 -38.19
N MET A 374 -0.75 -17.91 -39.04
CA MET A 374 -0.52 -19.34 -39.20
C MET A 374 0.36 -19.81 -38.04
N ILE A 375 -0.18 -20.62 -37.14
CA ILE A 375 0.60 -21.49 -36.25
C ILE A 375 0.08 -22.91 -36.43
N HIS A 376 1.01 -23.85 -36.50
CA HIS A 376 0.84 -25.27 -36.78
C HIS A 376 -0.40 -25.90 -36.11
N SER A 377 -1.20 -26.58 -36.94
CA SER A 377 -1.96 -27.77 -36.58
C SER A 377 -2.96 -27.67 -35.42
N ALA A 378 -3.96 -26.79 -35.51
CA ALA A 378 -5.35 -27.11 -35.17
C ALA A 378 -6.24 -25.89 -35.47
N SER A 379 -7.34 -26.15 -36.17
CA SER A 379 -8.37 -25.17 -36.51
C SER A 379 -8.93 -24.45 -35.26
N LEU A 380 -8.48 -23.23 -34.97
CA LEU A 380 -9.28 -22.22 -34.25
C LEU A 380 -9.03 -20.82 -34.82
N SER A 381 -9.65 -20.61 -35.98
CA SER A 381 -10.03 -19.35 -36.62
C SER A 381 -10.25 -18.13 -35.67
N HIS A 382 -9.43 -17.09 -35.88
CA HIS A 382 -9.85 -15.70 -36.16
C HIS A 382 -10.41 -14.75 -35.08
N ARG A 383 -10.22 -14.93 -33.77
CA ARG A 383 -10.72 -13.93 -32.80
C ARG A 383 -9.81 -13.70 -31.61
N GLY A 384 -9.56 -12.41 -31.31
CA GLY A 384 -8.94 -12.00 -30.04
C GLY A 384 -7.44 -12.29 -29.89
N TYR A 385 -6.59 -11.91 -30.85
CA TYR A 385 -5.12 -12.01 -30.71
C TYR A 385 -4.65 -11.39 -29.39
N GLN A 386 -3.84 -12.12 -28.60
CA GLN A 386 -3.35 -11.70 -27.28
C GLN A 386 -1.83 -11.50 -27.25
N GLY A 387 -1.20 -11.52 -28.41
CA GLY A 387 0.25 -11.43 -28.53
C GLY A 387 0.77 -9.99 -28.48
N PRO A 388 2.11 -9.85 -28.44
CA PRO A 388 2.79 -8.57 -28.34
C PRO A 388 2.76 -7.75 -29.66
N GLY A 389 2.35 -8.33 -30.79
CA GLY A 389 2.43 -7.69 -32.11
C GLY A 389 3.87 -7.46 -32.56
N GLY A 390 4.08 -6.59 -33.56
CA GLY A 390 5.41 -6.24 -34.05
C GLY A 390 6.08 -7.42 -34.77
N VAL A 391 7.34 -7.73 -34.45
CA VAL A 391 8.08 -8.83 -35.10
C VAL A 391 7.58 -10.22 -34.71
N ALA A 392 6.70 -10.35 -33.72
CA ALA A 392 6.00 -11.61 -33.47
C ALA A 392 4.82 -11.83 -34.43
N LEU A 393 4.44 -10.84 -35.24
CA LEU A 393 3.31 -10.94 -36.16
C LEU A 393 3.62 -10.23 -37.49
N PHE A 394 3.86 -11.02 -38.53
CA PHE A 394 4.13 -10.52 -39.88
C PHE A 394 2.88 -10.49 -40.76
N GLN A 395 2.77 -9.42 -41.54
CA GLN A 395 1.78 -9.27 -42.60
C GLN A 395 2.52 -8.96 -43.91
N ASN A 396 2.42 -9.85 -44.91
CA ASN A 396 3.09 -9.69 -46.21
C ASN A 396 4.57 -9.27 -46.06
N ASP A 397 5.34 -10.01 -45.24
CA ASP A 397 6.75 -9.75 -44.92
C ASP A 397 7.06 -8.42 -44.19
N THR A 398 6.04 -7.72 -43.68
CA THR A 398 6.22 -6.54 -42.82
C THR A 398 5.75 -6.79 -41.38
N PRO A 399 6.49 -6.35 -40.35
CA PRO A 399 6.04 -6.45 -38.97
C PRO A 399 4.80 -5.57 -38.71
N SER A 400 3.83 -6.07 -37.93
CA SER A 400 2.59 -5.34 -37.61
C SER A 400 2.57 -4.82 -36.16
N PRO A 401 3.19 -3.66 -35.86
CA PRO A 401 3.30 -3.14 -34.49
C PRO A 401 1.95 -2.71 -33.88
N HIS A 402 0.97 -2.34 -34.70
CA HIS A 402 -0.35 -1.88 -34.25
C HIS A 402 -1.24 -3.00 -33.66
N CYS A 403 -0.87 -4.27 -33.86
CA CYS A 403 -1.66 -5.41 -33.41
C CYS A 403 -1.41 -5.81 -31.93
N ILE A 404 -0.55 -5.08 -31.21
CA ILE A 404 -0.24 -5.36 -29.79
C ILE A 404 -1.51 -5.43 -28.94
N GLY A 405 -1.64 -6.53 -28.19
CA GLY A 405 -2.73 -6.77 -27.23
C GLY A 405 -4.11 -6.99 -27.85
N GLY A 406 -4.21 -7.08 -29.17
CA GLY A 406 -5.43 -7.28 -29.96
C GLY A 406 -6.65 -6.54 -29.42
N ALA A 407 -7.66 -7.28 -28.96
CA ALA A 407 -8.93 -6.69 -28.51
C ALA A 407 -8.76 -5.68 -27.36
N ALA A 408 -7.84 -5.93 -26.41
CA ALA A 408 -7.57 -5.01 -25.32
C ALA A 408 -6.96 -3.70 -25.83
N GLY A 409 -5.92 -3.81 -26.66
CA GLY A 409 -5.25 -2.65 -27.25
C GLY A 409 -6.17 -1.83 -28.14
N GLU A 410 -7.04 -2.50 -28.89
CA GLU A 410 -8.00 -1.83 -29.78
C GLU A 410 -9.07 -1.06 -29.02
N VAL A 411 -9.65 -1.67 -27.97
CA VAL A 411 -10.64 -0.99 -27.11
C VAL A 411 -10.03 0.24 -26.43
N ASP A 412 -8.79 0.14 -25.95
CA ASP A 412 -8.12 1.26 -25.30
C ASP A 412 -7.81 2.39 -26.28
N ARG A 413 -7.35 2.09 -27.50
CA ARG A 413 -7.13 3.11 -28.54
C ARG A 413 -8.42 3.76 -29.00
N TRP A 414 -9.50 2.98 -29.14
CA TRP A 414 -10.80 3.50 -29.53
C TRP A 414 -11.39 4.45 -28.48
N LEU A 415 -11.28 4.10 -27.19
CA LEU A 415 -11.88 4.87 -26.11
C LEU A 415 -11.01 6.05 -25.65
N LEU A 416 -9.69 5.87 -25.59
CA LEU A 416 -8.76 6.84 -25.00
C LEU A 416 -7.89 7.55 -26.04
N THR A 417 -7.88 7.12 -27.31
CA THR A 417 -6.96 7.60 -28.36
C THR A 417 -5.50 7.17 -28.10
N THR A 418 -4.72 7.02 -29.17
CA THR A 418 -3.30 6.61 -29.13
C THR A 418 -2.39 7.57 -28.37
N ASN A 419 -2.76 8.85 -28.23
CA ASN A 419 -1.94 9.85 -27.54
C ASN A 419 -2.10 9.83 -26.02
N HIS A 420 -3.20 9.29 -25.48
CA HIS A 420 -3.48 9.28 -24.04
C HIS A 420 -3.21 7.92 -23.36
N ILE A 421 -2.62 6.99 -24.10
CA ILE A 421 -2.18 5.68 -23.61
C ILE A 421 -0.67 5.68 -23.37
N TYR A 422 -0.18 4.63 -22.69
CA TYR A 422 1.24 4.47 -22.42
C TYR A 422 2.07 4.22 -23.69
N GLN A 423 3.10 5.07 -23.89
CA GLN A 423 3.88 5.13 -25.15
C GLN A 423 5.08 4.16 -25.21
N ASN A 424 5.54 3.68 -24.06
CA ASN A 424 6.76 2.87 -23.94
C ASN A 424 6.50 1.55 -23.19
N PRO A 425 5.64 0.66 -23.71
CA PRO A 425 5.42 -0.65 -23.11
C PRO A 425 6.68 -1.52 -23.14
N THR A 426 6.85 -2.43 -22.19
CA THR A 426 8.03 -3.34 -22.11
C THR A 426 8.23 -4.15 -23.39
N ALA A 427 7.13 -4.58 -24.03
CA ALA A 427 7.17 -5.28 -25.31
C ALA A 427 7.83 -4.48 -26.46
N LYS A 428 7.86 -3.14 -26.39
CA LYS A 428 8.44 -2.29 -27.45
C LYS A 428 9.94 -2.58 -27.65
N PHE A 429 10.67 -2.89 -26.59
CA PHE A 429 12.13 -3.10 -26.66
C PHE A 429 12.53 -4.44 -27.27
N VAL A 430 11.67 -5.47 -27.15
CA VAL A 430 11.94 -6.82 -27.67
C VAL A 430 11.21 -7.07 -28.99
N TYR A 431 9.94 -6.67 -29.07
CA TYR A 431 9.06 -6.98 -30.19
C TYR A 431 8.87 -5.82 -31.17
N THR A 432 9.45 -4.64 -30.92
CA THR A 432 9.25 -3.41 -31.71
C THR A 432 7.77 -2.99 -31.85
N SER A 433 6.97 -3.28 -30.83
CA SER A 433 5.53 -3.04 -30.82
C SER A 433 5.13 -1.56 -30.67
N ALA A 434 3.87 -1.24 -31.01
CA ALA A 434 3.30 0.10 -30.81
C ALA A 434 2.95 0.41 -29.35
N ALA A 435 2.44 1.62 -29.10
CA ALA A 435 1.92 2.04 -27.79
C ALA A 435 0.76 1.13 -27.30
N PHE A 436 0.79 0.79 -26.00
CA PHE A 436 -0.16 -0.11 -25.34
C PHE A 436 -0.20 0.20 -23.84
N ASP A 437 -1.42 0.28 -23.26
CA ASP A 437 -1.60 0.60 -21.84
C ASP A 437 -1.98 -0.64 -21.00
N PRO A 438 -1.12 -1.11 -20.08
CA PRO A 438 -1.44 -2.25 -19.22
C PRO A 438 -2.45 -1.94 -18.10
N GLU A 439 -2.76 -0.65 -17.88
CA GLU A 439 -3.80 -0.16 -16.98
C GLU A 439 -5.12 0.21 -17.70
N GLY A 440 -5.31 -0.28 -18.92
CA GLY A 440 -6.47 -0.06 -19.75
C GLY A 440 -7.82 -0.52 -19.19
N VAL A 441 -8.88 -0.26 -19.96
CA VAL A 441 -10.27 -0.44 -19.53
C VAL A 441 -10.64 -1.92 -19.45
N LEU A 442 -10.23 -2.71 -20.44
CA LEU A 442 -10.59 -4.13 -20.48
C LEU A 442 -9.94 -4.91 -19.31
N GLY A 443 -8.69 -4.60 -18.97
CA GLY A 443 -7.99 -5.15 -17.80
C GLY A 443 -8.60 -4.71 -16.45
N SER A 444 -9.34 -3.59 -16.42
CA SER A 444 -10.02 -3.15 -15.19
C SER A 444 -11.12 -4.13 -14.76
N LEU A 445 -11.73 -4.88 -15.69
CA LEU A 445 -12.74 -5.91 -15.40
C LEU A 445 -12.16 -7.10 -14.62
N THR A 446 -11.03 -7.64 -15.07
CA THR A 446 -10.33 -8.72 -14.35
C THR A 446 -9.74 -8.24 -13.02
N SER A 447 -9.35 -6.96 -12.93
CA SER A 447 -8.93 -6.34 -11.66
C SER A 447 -10.06 -6.17 -10.65
N ILE A 448 -11.29 -5.85 -11.08
CA ILE A 448 -12.47 -5.86 -10.20
C ILE A 448 -12.64 -7.24 -9.56
N PHE A 449 -12.42 -8.31 -10.32
CA PHE A 449 -12.45 -9.68 -9.82
C PHE A 449 -11.28 -9.99 -8.86
N GLN A 450 -10.07 -9.49 -9.12
CA GLN A 450 -8.93 -9.59 -8.18
C GLN A 450 -9.27 -8.95 -6.81
N VAL A 451 -9.86 -7.75 -6.80
CA VAL A 451 -10.30 -7.09 -5.57
C VAL A 451 -11.38 -7.92 -4.86
N PHE A 452 -12.28 -8.55 -5.62
CA PHE A 452 -13.31 -9.43 -5.07
C PHE A 452 -12.75 -10.71 -4.43
N LEU A 453 -11.71 -11.33 -5.00
CA LEU A 453 -11.01 -12.44 -4.34
C LEU A 453 -10.39 -12.02 -3.00
N GLY A 454 -9.91 -10.79 -2.90
CA GLY A 454 -9.51 -10.20 -1.63
C GLY A 454 -10.68 -9.98 -0.67
N LEU A 455 -11.83 -9.54 -1.18
CA LEU A 455 -13.06 -9.39 -0.39
C LEU A 455 -13.50 -10.73 0.22
N GLN A 456 -13.42 -11.83 -0.53
CA GLN A 456 -13.67 -13.18 -0.02
C GLN A 456 -12.79 -13.49 1.20
N ALA A 457 -11.49 -13.20 1.13
CA ALA A 457 -10.57 -13.39 2.27
C ALA A 457 -10.95 -12.53 3.48
N GLY A 458 -11.39 -11.29 3.25
CA GLY A 458 -11.88 -10.37 4.28
C GLY A 458 -13.19 -10.82 4.94
N VAL A 459 -14.08 -11.48 4.19
CA VAL A 459 -15.32 -12.06 4.72
C VAL A 459 -15.03 -13.30 5.57
N THR A 460 -14.08 -14.16 5.16
CA THR A 460 -13.63 -15.30 5.97
C THR A 460 -13.15 -14.86 7.36
N LEU A 461 -12.51 -13.69 7.50
CA LEU A 461 -12.12 -13.13 8.81
C LEU A 461 -13.32 -12.82 9.73
N GLN A 462 -14.44 -12.41 9.14
CA GLN A 462 -15.63 -11.97 9.90
C GLN A 462 -16.49 -13.14 10.35
N PHE A 463 -16.68 -14.14 9.49
CA PHE A 463 -17.54 -15.30 9.76
C PHE A 463 -16.83 -16.34 10.63
N HIS A 464 -15.58 -16.68 10.31
CA HIS A 464 -14.85 -17.71 11.04
C HIS A 464 -14.08 -17.08 12.21
N LYS A 465 -14.47 -17.41 13.45
CA LYS A 465 -13.78 -16.91 14.65
C LYS A 465 -12.48 -17.65 14.97
N SER A 466 -12.40 -18.93 14.60
CA SER A 466 -11.22 -19.78 14.87
C SER A 466 -10.08 -19.51 13.89
N HIS A 467 -8.85 -19.38 14.43
CA HIS A 467 -7.62 -19.20 13.63
C HIS A 467 -7.39 -20.36 12.65
N LYS A 468 -7.58 -21.61 13.10
CA LYS A 468 -7.42 -22.80 12.25
C LYS A 468 -8.39 -22.78 11.07
N SER A 469 -9.64 -22.40 11.31
CA SER A 469 -10.67 -22.34 10.25
C SER A 469 -10.37 -21.27 9.20
N ARG A 470 -9.86 -20.10 9.62
CA ARG A 470 -9.41 -19.03 8.71
C ARG A 470 -8.27 -19.51 7.81
N LEU A 471 -7.24 -20.10 8.42
CA LEU A 471 -6.05 -20.57 7.71
C LEU A 471 -6.37 -21.67 6.70
N VAL A 472 -7.11 -22.71 7.11
CA VAL A 472 -7.49 -23.80 6.20
C VAL A 472 -8.24 -23.26 4.98
N ARG A 473 -9.15 -22.29 5.17
CA ARG A 473 -9.89 -21.67 4.07
C ARG A 473 -9.01 -20.85 3.13
N TRP A 474 -8.12 -20.02 3.67
CA TRP A 474 -7.19 -19.26 2.84
C TRP A 474 -6.24 -20.17 2.07
N LEU A 475 -5.78 -21.26 2.68
CA LEU A 475 -4.95 -22.26 2.01
C LEU A 475 -5.73 -22.98 0.91
N ILE A 476 -6.99 -23.38 1.15
CA ILE A 476 -7.85 -23.98 0.12
C ILE A 476 -8.08 -23.01 -1.05
N TRP A 477 -8.37 -21.73 -0.77
CA TRP A 477 -8.51 -20.72 -1.83
C TRP A 477 -7.20 -20.51 -2.58
N GLY A 478 -6.07 -20.44 -1.88
CA GLY A 478 -4.74 -20.33 -2.49
C GLY A 478 -4.45 -21.49 -3.43
N THR A 479 -4.60 -22.72 -2.97
CA THR A 479 -4.35 -23.92 -3.78
C THR A 479 -5.33 -24.06 -4.94
N ALA A 480 -6.62 -23.79 -4.74
CA ALA A 480 -7.63 -23.88 -5.79
C ALA A 480 -7.38 -22.86 -6.92
N LEU A 481 -7.09 -21.60 -6.57
CA LEU A 481 -6.76 -20.57 -7.56
C LEU A 481 -5.41 -20.86 -8.24
N GLY A 482 -4.43 -21.39 -7.51
CA GLY A 482 -3.16 -21.83 -8.08
C GLY A 482 -3.34 -22.94 -9.12
N ALA A 483 -4.16 -23.95 -8.80
CA ALA A 483 -4.47 -25.05 -9.73
C ALA A 483 -5.24 -24.57 -10.97
N LEU A 484 -6.23 -23.68 -10.80
CA LEU A 484 -6.95 -23.08 -11.93
C LEU A 484 -6.03 -22.23 -12.81
N GLY A 485 -5.15 -21.44 -12.19
CA GLY A 485 -4.14 -20.64 -12.90
C GLY A 485 -3.18 -21.52 -13.70
N ALA A 486 -2.63 -22.56 -13.07
CA ALA A 486 -1.73 -23.52 -13.70
C ALA A 486 -2.43 -24.30 -14.84
N GLY A 487 -3.70 -24.67 -14.67
CA GLY A 487 -4.48 -25.34 -15.71
C GLY A 487 -4.73 -24.45 -16.93
N LEU A 488 -4.98 -23.15 -16.72
CA LEU A 488 -5.19 -22.19 -17.83
C LEU A 488 -3.90 -21.91 -18.61
N CYS A 489 -2.75 -21.85 -17.96
CA CYS A 489 -1.46 -21.61 -18.60
C CYS A 489 -0.69 -22.90 -18.94
N GLY A 490 -1.32 -24.07 -18.86
CA GLY A 490 -0.66 -25.36 -19.16
C GLY A 490 0.63 -25.63 -18.37
N ALA A 491 0.81 -24.98 -17.21
CA ALA A 491 2.06 -24.95 -16.43
C ALA A 491 3.32 -24.54 -17.24
N SER A 492 3.16 -23.86 -18.37
CA SER A 492 4.24 -23.28 -19.19
C SER A 492 4.18 -21.75 -19.15
N MET A 493 5.28 -21.11 -19.54
CA MET A 493 5.37 -19.65 -19.65
C MET A 493 4.61 -19.14 -20.87
N ASN A 494 4.76 -19.81 -22.01
CA ASN A 494 4.23 -19.37 -23.31
C ASN A 494 3.08 -20.26 -23.81
N ASP A 495 3.01 -21.51 -23.35
CA ASP A 495 1.95 -22.44 -23.78
C ASP A 495 0.70 -22.34 -22.91
N GLY A 496 -0.44 -22.85 -23.41
CA GLY A 496 -1.71 -22.91 -22.70
C GLY A 496 -2.82 -22.07 -23.33
N VAL A 497 -4.05 -22.20 -22.81
CA VAL A 497 -5.22 -21.48 -23.34
C VAL A 497 -5.14 -19.99 -23.02
N ILE A 498 -4.68 -19.65 -21.82
CA ILE A 498 -4.51 -18.27 -21.35
C ILE A 498 -3.18 -18.16 -20.59
N PRO A 499 -2.10 -17.72 -21.24
CA PRO A 499 -0.81 -17.57 -20.59
C PRO A 499 -0.85 -16.48 -19.50
N VAL A 500 0.05 -16.58 -18.53
CA VAL A 500 0.18 -15.59 -17.45
C VAL A 500 0.74 -14.32 -18.05
N ASN A 501 -0.08 -13.27 -18.15
CA ASN A 501 0.29 -12.02 -18.80
C ASN A 501 -0.22 -10.83 -17.99
N LYS A 502 0.71 -10.04 -17.47
CA LYS A 502 0.43 -8.82 -16.72
C LYS A 502 -0.12 -7.70 -17.61
N ASN A 503 0.44 -7.52 -18.81
CA ASN A 503 0.07 -6.44 -19.73
C ASN A 503 -1.42 -6.51 -20.10
N LEU A 504 -1.94 -7.71 -20.31
CA LEU A 504 -3.38 -7.94 -20.56
C LEU A 504 -4.21 -8.08 -19.29
N TRP A 505 -3.57 -8.16 -18.13
CA TRP A 505 -4.20 -8.54 -16.87
C TRP A 505 -5.03 -9.82 -17.00
N SER A 506 -4.39 -10.87 -17.55
CA SER A 506 -5.05 -12.11 -17.94
C SER A 506 -5.68 -12.82 -16.74
N MET A 507 -6.67 -13.68 -17.00
CA MET A 507 -7.34 -14.44 -15.93
C MET A 507 -6.39 -15.37 -15.17
N SER A 508 -5.47 -16.03 -15.88
CA SER A 508 -4.45 -16.87 -15.26
C SER A 508 -3.52 -16.04 -14.36
N TYR A 509 -3.16 -14.82 -14.77
CA TYR A 509 -2.40 -13.88 -13.94
C TYR A 509 -3.15 -13.49 -12.65
N VAL A 510 -4.45 -13.17 -12.74
CA VAL A 510 -5.30 -12.89 -11.56
C VAL A 510 -5.35 -14.07 -10.59
N PHE A 511 -5.53 -15.30 -11.09
CA PHE A 511 -5.57 -16.49 -10.26
C PHE A 511 -4.23 -16.80 -9.58
N VAL A 512 -3.13 -16.77 -10.33
CA VAL A 512 -1.78 -17.04 -9.81
C VAL A 512 -1.37 -15.97 -8.78
N THR A 513 -1.59 -14.69 -9.08
CA THR A 513 -1.24 -13.60 -8.15
C THR A 513 -2.10 -13.62 -6.88
N SER A 514 -3.39 -13.96 -7.00
CA SER A 514 -4.28 -14.17 -5.85
C SER A 514 -3.85 -15.37 -4.99
N CYS A 515 -3.41 -16.46 -5.61
CA CYS A 515 -2.84 -17.62 -4.92
C CYS A 515 -1.66 -17.21 -4.02
N PHE A 516 -0.69 -16.48 -4.58
CA PHE A 516 0.43 -15.94 -3.80
C PHE A 516 -0.03 -14.99 -2.68
N ALA A 517 -1.05 -14.16 -2.92
CA ALA A 517 -1.59 -13.26 -1.90
C ALA A 517 -2.23 -14.02 -0.72
N PHE A 518 -2.98 -15.10 -0.97
CA PHE A 518 -3.56 -15.94 0.07
C PHE A 518 -2.48 -16.64 0.92
N PHE A 519 -1.43 -17.16 0.28
CA PHE A 519 -0.31 -17.78 0.99
C PHE A 519 0.47 -16.75 1.81
N LEU A 520 0.77 -15.58 1.24
CA LEU A 520 1.50 -14.52 1.93
C LEU A 520 0.70 -13.96 3.11
N LEU A 521 -0.62 -13.77 2.97
CA LEU A 521 -1.49 -13.39 4.10
C LEU A 521 -1.47 -14.47 5.18
N SER A 522 -1.59 -15.75 4.81
CA SER A 522 -1.58 -16.87 5.76
C SER A 522 -0.26 -16.94 6.54
N PHE A 523 0.87 -16.78 5.84
CA PHE A 523 2.20 -16.73 6.43
C PHE A 523 2.35 -15.54 7.40
N CYS A 524 1.99 -14.33 6.97
CA CYS A 524 2.04 -13.14 7.83
C CYS A 524 1.11 -13.27 9.05
N TYR A 525 -0.07 -13.87 8.88
CA TYR A 525 -1.03 -14.09 9.96
C TYR A 525 -0.50 -15.08 11.00
N VAL A 526 0.11 -16.19 10.57
CA VAL A 526 0.73 -17.15 11.47
C VAL A 526 1.88 -16.51 12.25
N LEU A 527 2.81 -15.84 11.56
CA LEU A 527 4.01 -15.29 12.19
C LEU A 527 3.70 -14.13 13.15
N VAL A 528 2.82 -13.22 12.75
CA VAL A 528 2.57 -11.96 13.48
C VAL A 528 1.44 -12.09 14.50
N ASP A 529 0.33 -12.73 14.13
CA ASP A 529 -0.89 -12.73 14.96
C ASP A 529 -1.09 -14.03 15.77
N ILE A 530 -0.53 -15.18 15.35
CA ILE A 530 -0.65 -16.46 16.07
C ILE A 530 0.57 -16.76 16.93
N ILE A 531 1.73 -16.93 16.29
CA ILE A 531 2.98 -17.31 16.98
C ILE A 531 3.57 -16.09 17.69
N GLY A 532 3.43 -14.89 17.11
CA GLY A 532 4.04 -13.68 17.63
C GLY A 532 5.57 -13.70 17.56
N ALA A 533 6.16 -14.61 16.76
CA ALA A 533 7.60 -14.70 16.53
C ALA A 533 8.16 -13.41 15.94
N TRP A 534 7.31 -12.65 15.22
CA TRP A 534 7.67 -11.39 14.62
C TRP A 534 6.60 -10.33 14.89
N SER A 535 7.01 -9.12 15.27
CA SER A 535 6.08 -8.01 15.54
C SER A 535 5.51 -7.36 14.28
N GLY A 536 6.03 -7.71 13.09
CA GLY A 536 5.75 -7.06 11.81
C GLY A 536 6.63 -5.84 11.52
N THR A 537 7.48 -5.41 12.45
CA THR A 537 8.40 -4.26 12.26
C THR A 537 9.58 -4.66 11.37
N PRO A 538 10.00 -3.83 10.39
CA PRO A 538 9.57 -2.44 10.12
C PRO A 538 8.41 -2.29 9.13
N PHE A 539 7.96 -3.36 8.49
CA PHE A 539 6.97 -3.29 7.42
C PHE A 539 5.58 -2.85 7.91
N PHE A 540 5.17 -3.26 9.11
CA PHE A 540 3.91 -2.85 9.72
C PHE A 540 3.75 -1.32 9.72
N GLN A 541 4.79 -0.58 10.10
CA GLN A 541 4.79 0.88 10.15
C GLN A 541 4.68 1.49 8.75
N ALA A 542 5.41 0.93 7.78
CA ALA A 542 5.32 1.34 6.38
C ALA A 542 3.89 1.11 5.82
N GLY A 543 3.29 -0.05 6.12
CA GLY A 543 1.94 -0.40 5.68
C GLY A 543 0.84 0.51 6.26
N MET A 544 1.02 1.03 7.47
CA MET A 544 0.06 1.99 8.05
C MET A 544 -0.03 3.31 7.27
N ASN A 545 1.03 3.69 6.54
CA ASN A 545 1.15 4.95 5.78
C ASN A 545 1.46 4.71 4.28
N SER A 546 1.03 3.59 3.71
CA SER A 546 1.46 3.15 2.37
C SER A 546 1.17 4.15 1.25
N ILE A 547 0.03 4.87 1.28
CA ILE A 547 -0.29 5.89 0.25
C ILE A 547 0.66 7.07 0.34
N PHE A 548 1.04 7.50 1.55
CA PHE A 548 2.00 8.59 1.73
C PHE A 548 3.37 8.19 1.19
N LEU A 549 3.83 6.97 1.47
CA LEU A 549 5.09 6.44 0.94
C LEU A 549 5.02 6.30 -0.60
N TYR A 550 3.89 5.83 -1.13
CA TYR A 550 3.67 5.74 -2.58
C TYR A 550 3.73 7.10 -3.27
N VAL A 551 2.97 8.08 -2.79
CA VAL A 551 2.96 9.43 -3.37
C VAL A 551 4.32 10.07 -3.20
N GLY A 552 4.87 10.01 -1.98
CA GLY A 552 6.14 10.61 -1.60
C GLY A 552 7.29 10.15 -2.50
N HIS A 553 7.51 8.85 -2.65
CA HIS A 553 8.63 8.36 -3.46
C HIS A 553 8.48 8.73 -4.94
N ASN A 554 7.26 8.74 -5.51
CA ASN A 554 7.05 9.19 -6.89
C ASN A 554 7.39 10.67 -7.05
N VAL A 555 6.93 11.52 -6.13
CA VAL A 555 7.20 12.97 -6.20
C VAL A 555 8.68 13.27 -6.11
N THR A 556 9.39 12.57 -5.24
CA THR A 556 10.80 12.85 -4.96
C THR A 556 11.74 11.88 -5.65
N TYR A 557 11.27 11.14 -6.66
CA TYR A 557 12.01 10.06 -7.31
C TYR A 557 13.33 10.56 -7.91
N ASN A 558 13.35 11.77 -8.49
CA ASN A 558 14.54 12.37 -9.09
C ASN A 558 15.24 13.41 -8.18
N MET A 559 15.06 13.32 -6.85
CA MET A 559 15.58 14.32 -5.91
C MET A 559 16.60 13.72 -4.95
N PHE A 560 17.71 14.44 -4.72
CA PHE A 560 18.60 14.17 -3.60
C PHE A 560 17.85 14.40 -2.27
N PRO A 561 17.97 13.52 -1.24
CA PRO A 561 18.92 12.42 -1.07
C PRO A 561 18.39 11.04 -1.50
N TRP A 562 17.27 10.96 -2.21
CA TRP A 562 16.62 9.69 -2.55
C TRP A 562 17.15 9.04 -3.83
N HIS A 563 17.56 9.85 -4.79
CA HIS A 563 18.21 9.42 -6.02
C HIS A 563 19.47 10.24 -6.23
N TYR A 564 20.58 9.56 -6.54
CA TYR A 564 21.88 10.18 -6.76
C TYR A 564 22.77 9.26 -7.59
N GLN A 565 23.58 9.86 -8.46
CA GLN A 565 24.53 9.14 -9.28
C GLN A 565 25.94 9.26 -8.70
N VAL A 566 26.67 8.14 -8.62
CA VAL A 566 28.07 8.11 -8.19
C VAL A 566 28.94 7.73 -9.39
N GLY A 567 29.45 8.74 -10.11
CA GLY A 567 30.29 8.52 -11.29
C GLY A 567 29.57 7.78 -12.41
N LEU A 568 30.30 6.92 -13.13
CA LEU A 568 29.77 5.99 -14.13
C LEU A 568 29.16 4.79 -13.40
N MET A 569 27.82 4.72 -13.30
CA MET A 569 27.09 3.62 -12.65
C MET A 569 27.02 2.37 -13.53
N ASN A 570 28.19 1.87 -13.93
CA ASN A 570 28.32 0.76 -14.87
C ASN A 570 28.37 -0.61 -14.16
N THR A 571 27.89 -0.72 -12.92
CA THR A 571 27.93 -1.98 -12.15
C THR A 571 26.63 -2.18 -11.38
N HIS A 572 26.13 -3.41 -11.31
CA HIS A 572 24.95 -3.76 -10.52
C HIS A 572 25.09 -3.37 -9.05
N LEU A 573 26.30 -3.47 -8.48
CA LEU A 573 26.57 -3.05 -7.11
C LEU A 573 26.25 -1.57 -6.90
N SER A 574 26.68 -0.69 -7.81
CA SER A 574 26.45 0.75 -7.69
C SER A 574 24.96 1.10 -7.75
N LEU A 575 24.24 0.47 -8.69
CA LEU A 575 22.79 0.62 -8.85
C LEU A 575 22.05 0.07 -7.63
N LEU A 576 22.42 -1.13 -7.17
CA LEU A 576 21.80 -1.79 -6.03
C LEU A 576 22.00 -1.01 -4.73
N VAL A 577 23.19 -0.45 -4.49
CA VAL A 577 23.48 0.39 -3.32
C VAL A 577 22.56 1.62 -3.31
N GLU A 578 22.39 2.27 -4.46
CA GLU A 578 21.50 3.42 -4.59
C GLU A 578 20.04 3.03 -4.32
N THR A 579 19.55 1.96 -4.96
CA THR A 579 18.20 1.45 -4.76
C THR A 579 17.93 1.09 -3.28
N LEU A 580 18.88 0.40 -2.64
CA LEU A 580 18.80 -0.01 -1.24
C LEU A 580 18.83 1.20 -0.30
N TRP A 581 19.63 2.21 -0.61
CA TRP A 581 19.67 3.48 0.12
C TRP A 581 18.33 4.20 0.08
N GLY A 582 17.80 4.47 -1.12
CA GLY A 582 16.52 5.13 -1.32
C GLY A 582 15.37 4.37 -0.65
N THR A 583 15.35 3.04 -0.76
CA THR A 583 14.35 2.18 -0.11
C THR A 583 14.45 2.24 1.42
N THR A 584 15.66 2.16 1.96
CA THR A 584 15.92 2.19 3.41
C THR A 584 15.46 3.50 4.02
N LEU A 585 15.67 4.62 3.32
CA LEU A 585 15.25 5.91 3.83
C LEU A 585 13.74 6.09 3.86
N TRP A 586 13.01 5.51 2.90
CA TRP A 586 11.55 5.47 2.94
C TRP A 586 11.02 4.59 4.08
N VAL A 587 11.71 3.48 4.38
CA VAL A 587 11.40 2.65 5.56
C VAL A 587 11.64 3.44 6.86
N ILE A 588 12.77 4.15 6.97
CA ILE A 588 13.07 5.05 8.11
C ILE A 588 12.02 6.15 8.23
N THR A 589 11.59 6.74 7.11
CA THR A 589 10.53 7.74 7.09
C THR A 589 9.22 7.16 7.61
N GLY A 590 8.85 5.94 7.20
CA GLY A 590 7.70 5.22 7.74
C GLY A 590 7.78 4.98 9.26
N LEU A 591 8.95 4.59 9.76
CA LEU A 591 9.21 4.44 11.19
C LEU A 591 9.12 5.77 11.95
N TYR A 592 9.69 6.84 11.40
CA TYR A 592 9.64 8.18 11.97
C TYR A 592 8.21 8.71 12.08
N LEU A 593 7.41 8.56 11.01
CA LEU A 593 6.00 8.94 11.00
C LEU A 593 5.21 8.21 12.08
N HIS A 594 5.46 6.91 12.24
CA HIS A 594 4.84 6.12 13.29
C HIS A 594 5.23 6.60 14.69
N HIS A 595 6.52 6.87 14.92
CA HIS A 595 7.03 7.36 16.21
C HIS A 595 6.42 8.73 16.58
N LYS A 596 6.22 9.62 15.60
CA LYS A 596 5.53 10.91 15.80
C LYS A 596 4.00 10.78 15.88
N GLY A 597 3.45 9.57 15.78
CA GLY A 597 2.00 9.32 15.79
C GLY A 597 1.27 9.95 14.60
N LYS A 598 1.99 10.29 13.52
CA LYS A 598 1.42 10.92 12.32
C LYS A 598 0.95 9.83 11.36
N PHE A 599 -0.36 9.74 11.19
CA PHE A 599 -0.99 8.83 10.23
C PHE A 599 -1.65 9.65 9.13
N TYR A 600 -0.93 9.82 8.02
CA TYR A 600 -1.45 10.53 6.85
C TYR A 600 -2.39 9.59 6.10
N THR A 601 -3.68 9.69 6.41
CA THR A 601 -4.74 9.10 5.60
C THR A 601 -5.39 10.20 4.79
N VAL A 602 -5.90 9.88 3.60
CA VAL A 602 -6.76 10.78 2.81
C VAL A 602 -8.15 10.89 3.49
N ILE A 603 -8.16 11.28 4.75
CA ILE A 603 -9.33 11.55 5.56
C ILE A 603 -9.20 13.00 5.99
N VAL A 604 -9.82 13.87 5.21
CA VAL A 604 -10.15 15.23 5.64
C VAL A 604 -10.99 15.10 6.90
N GLY A 605 -10.54 15.68 8.02
CA GLY A 605 -11.32 15.76 9.25
C GLY A 605 -12.72 16.28 8.90
N ARG A 606 -13.76 15.56 9.32
CA ARG A 606 -15.13 15.96 8.94
C ARG A 606 -15.52 17.21 9.72
N LEU A 607 -15.82 18.26 8.96
CA LEU A 607 -16.48 19.47 9.45
C LEU A 607 -17.97 19.17 9.65
N TYR A 608 -18.49 19.55 10.80
CA TYR A 608 -19.89 19.44 11.18
C TYR A 608 -20.41 20.81 11.62
N TYR A 609 -21.67 21.08 11.32
CA TYR A 609 -22.40 22.26 11.75
C TYR A 609 -23.49 21.86 12.76
N PRO A 610 -23.84 22.73 13.71
CA PRO A 610 -25.04 22.59 14.53
C PRO A 610 -26.29 22.41 13.64
N ALA A 611 -27.29 21.70 14.15
CA ALA A 611 -28.47 21.32 13.36
C ALA A 611 -29.12 22.53 12.66
N GLY A 612 -29.27 22.43 11.33
CA GLY A 612 -29.91 23.46 10.51
C GLY A 612 -29.01 24.62 10.08
N LYS A 613 -27.69 24.59 10.36
CA LYS A 613 -26.76 25.68 10.01
C LYS A 613 -25.77 25.29 8.90
N THR A 614 -25.47 26.23 8.01
CA THR A 614 -24.37 26.24 7.05
C THR A 614 -23.34 27.31 7.44
N GLU A 615 -22.17 27.32 6.79
CA GLU A 615 -21.08 28.28 7.09
C GLU A 615 -21.55 29.75 7.03
N GLU A 616 -22.43 30.09 6.09
CA GLU A 616 -22.99 31.44 5.92
C GLU A 616 -23.93 31.84 7.05
N THR A 617 -24.70 30.89 7.58
CA THR A 617 -25.67 31.12 8.68
C THR A 617 -25.03 31.15 10.07
N LEU A 618 -23.71 30.89 10.16
CA LEU A 618 -23.00 30.98 11.43
C LEU A 618 -22.83 32.45 11.84
N PRO A 619 -23.10 32.78 13.11
CA PRO A 619 -22.89 34.13 13.62
C PRO A 619 -21.40 34.47 13.63
N GLN A 620 -21.08 35.76 13.65
CA GLN A 620 -19.72 36.20 13.93
C GLN A 620 -19.35 35.86 15.38
N CYS A 621 -18.12 35.40 15.59
CA CYS A 621 -17.58 35.11 16.89
C CYS A 621 -17.43 36.40 17.69
N SER A 622 -17.83 36.37 18.96
CA SER A 622 -17.46 37.43 19.88
C SER A 622 -15.99 37.28 20.32
N PRO A 623 -15.41 38.33 20.94
CA PRO A 623 -14.09 38.23 21.55
C PRO A 623 -14.03 37.01 22.47
N ARG A 624 -12.93 36.25 22.37
CA ARG A 624 -12.66 35.01 23.14
C ARG A 624 -13.73 33.91 23.02
N ALA A 625 -14.60 33.95 22.01
CA ALA A 625 -15.54 32.86 21.75
C ALA A 625 -14.83 31.63 21.19
N VAL A 626 -15.32 30.45 21.57
CA VAL A 626 -14.93 29.20 20.94
C VAL A 626 -15.51 29.16 19.53
N CYS A 627 -14.64 29.12 18.52
CA CYS A 627 -15.02 29.11 17.12
C CYS A 627 -15.19 27.69 16.57
N ASN A 628 -14.37 26.73 17.01
CA ASN A 628 -14.54 25.30 16.72
C ASN A 628 -14.43 24.45 17.99
N LYS A 629 -15.22 23.38 18.08
CA LYS A 629 -15.06 22.30 19.07
C LYS A 629 -14.58 21.04 18.35
N VAL A 630 -13.46 20.48 18.78
CA VAL A 630 -12.89 19.26 18.21
C VAL A 630 -13.07 18.11 19.18
N ASP A 631 -13.79 17.06 18.79
CA ASP A 631 -13.95 15.85 19.58
C ASP A 631 -12.94 14.78 19.12
N THR A 632 -12.10 14.32 20.03
CA THR A 632 -11.06 13.30 19.77
C THR A 632 -11.35 11.95 20.42
N TYR A 633 -12.55 11.74 20.99
CA TYR A 633 -12.91 10.46 21.63
C TYR A 633 -12.93 9.28 20.64
N GLY A 634 -13.32 9.53 19.39
CA GLY A 634 -13.38 8.54 18.30
C GLY A 634 -12.63 9.00 17.05
N GLU A 635 -13.25 8.82 15.88
CA GLU A 635 -12.79 9.53 14.67
C GLU A 635 -12.80 11.05 14.95
N PRO A 636 -11.69 11.78 14.74
CA PRO A 636 -11.61 13.21 15.05
C PRO A 636 -12.63 14.00 14.22
N ARG A 637 -13.36 14.90 14.89
CA ARG A 637 -14.44 15.69 14.26
C ARG A 637 -14.35 17.13 14.70
N VAL A 638 -14.65 18.04 13.78
CA VAL A 638 -14.65 19.48 14.05
C VAL A 638 -16.08 20.00 13.95
N GLU A 639 -16.62 20.51 15.05
CA GLU A 639 -17.92 21.18 15.11
C GLU A 639 -17.72 22.71 15.06
N ARG A 640 -18.24 23.34 14.01
CA ARG A 640 -18.19 24.81 13.82
C ARG A 640 -19.18 25.52 14.75
N GLN A 641 -18.79 26.63 15.37
CA GLN A 641 -19.68 27.40 16.26
C GLN A 641 -19.94 28.82 15.74
N CYS A 642 -18.93 29.50 15.19
CA CYS A 642 -19.04 30.88 14.69
C CYS A 642 -17.91 31.21 13.69
N ARG A 643 -18.03 32.34 12.97
CA ARG A 643 -17.01 32.87 12.03
C ARG A 643 -16.15 33.94 12.69
N CYS A 644 -14.82 33.81 12.62
CA CYS A 644 -13.92 34.84 13.16
C CYS A 644 -14.00 36.14 12.35
N GLY A 645 -13.80 37.29 13.01
CA GLY A 645 -13.77 38.60 12.37
C GLY A 645 -12.45 38.87 11.63
N GLY A 646 -12.43 39.87 10.74
CA GLY A 646 -11.21 40.33 10.07
C GLY A 646 -10.68 39.45 8.92
N GLY A 647 -11.51 38.54 8.38
CA GLY A 647 -11.11 37.66 7.27
C GLY A 647 -10.28 36.43 7.67
N ALA A 648 -9.90 36.30 8.94
CA ALA A 648 -9.20 35.12 9.45
C ALA A 648 -10.16 33.92 9.57
N ALA A 649 -9.74 32.74 9.11
CA ALA A 649 -10.49 31.50 9.28
C ALA A 649 -10.15 30.84 10.62
N CYS A 650 -11.17 30.37 11.37
CA CYS A 650 -10.94 29.64 12.62
C CYS A 650 -10.15 28.34 12.37
N HIS A 651 -9.09 28.12 13.16
CA HIS A 651 -8.19 26.98 13.04
C HIS A 651 -8.93 25.62 13.11
N THR A 652 -8.68 24.77 12.11
CA THR A 652 -9.28 23.41 11.99
C THR A 652 -8.27 22.30 12.26
N SER A 653 -7.04 22.67 12.67
CA SER A 653 -5.97 21.71 12.93
C SER A 653 -6.38 20.74 14.05
N LEU A 654 -6.06 19.46 13.89
CA LEU A 654 -6.21 18.47 14.97
C LEU A 654 -5.07 18.56 16.00
N ASN A 655 -4.08 19.43 15.75
CA ASN A 655 -2.97 19.65 16.65
C ASN A 655 -3.39 20.58 17.79
N ALA A 656 -2.97 20.28 19.02
CA ALA A 656 -3.24 21.11 20.17
C ALA A 656 -2.20 22.23 20.36
N GLU A 657 -1.06 22.16 19.66
CA GLU A 657 0.07 23.09 19.79
C GLU A 657 0.02 24.26 18.79
N ASP A 658 -1.15 24.56 18.21
CA ASP A 658 -1.31 25.64 17.23
C ASP A 658 -1.47 27.05 17.86
N GLY A 659 -1.26 27.17 19.16
CA GLY A 659 -1.38 28.43 19.92
C GLY A 659 -2.83 28.92 20.11
N HIS A 660 -3.81 28.28 19.47
CA HIS A 660 -5.23 28.69 19.44
C HIS A 660 -6.15 27.65 20.10
N THR A 661 -5.59 26.69 20.83
CA THR A 661 -6.31 25.54 21.37
C THR A 661 -6.27 25.49 22.90
N VAL A 662 -7.44 25.27 23.50
CA VAL A 662 -7.59 24.89 24.92
C VAL A 662 -8.04 23.44 25.00
N LEU A 663 -7.35 22.62 25.79
CA LEU A 663 -7.68 21.21 26.00
C LEU A 663 -8.49 21.03 27.27
N ASP A 664 -9.59 20.29 27.20
CA ASP A 664 -10.29 19.77 28.37
C ASP A 664 -10.84 18.36 28.06
N LYS A 665 -10.45 17.39 28.88
CA LYS A 665 -10.79 15.97 28.71
C LYS A 665 -10.49 15.44 27.29
N THR A 666 -11.52 15.09 26.54
CA THR A 666 -11.44 14.52 25.17
C THR A 666 -11.76 15.55 24.09
N ARG A 667 -11.87 16.83 24.46
CA ARG A 667 -12.25 17.92 23.56
C ARG A 667 -11.14 18.95 23.46
N GLN A 668 -11.02 19.50 22.25
CA GLN A 668 -10.19 20.67 21.99
C GLN A 668 -11.11 21.84 21.62
N TYR A 669 -10.92 22.97 22.28
CA TYR A 669 -11.69 24.19 22.04
C TYR A 669 -10.78 25.17 21.31
N LYS A 670 -11.15 25.51 20.07
CA LYS A 670 -10.41 26.45 19.24
C LYS A 670 -10.99 27.85 19.42
N VAL A 671 -10.12 28.84 19.55
CA VAL A 671 -10.47 30.27 19.65
C VAL A 671 -9.86 31.04 18.48
N CYS A 672 -10.45 32.19 18.14
CA CYS A 672 -9.95 33.04 17.05
C CYS A 672 -8.66 33.79 17.42
N GLU A 673 -8.53 34.15 18.70
CA GLU A 673 -7.39 34.90 19.25
C GLU A 673 -6.37 33.91 19.87
N PRO A 674 -5.08 34.26 19.92
CA PRO A 674 -4.07 33.42 20.56
C PRO A 674 -4.38 33.16 22.05
N VAL A 675 -4.27 31.90 22.47
CA VAL A 675 -4.53 31.48 23.86
C VAL A 675 -3.48 32.04 24.83
N SER A 676 -2.34 32.52 24.33
CA SER A 676 -1.31 33.21 25.12
C SER A 676 -1.83 34.49 25.79
N GLU A 677 -2.84 35.14 25.22
CA GLU A 677 -3.45 36.35 25.78
C GLU A 677 -4.40 36.07 26.96
N LEU A 678 -4.80 34.80 27.15
CA LEU A 678 -5.67 34.42 28.25
C LEU A 678 -4.86 34.26 29.56
N PRO A 679 -5.28 34.92 30.66
CA PRO A 679 -4.64 34.76 31.96
C PRO A 679 -4.82 33.33 32.48
N ARG A 680 -3.97 32.89 33.42
CA ARG A 680 -4.12 31.58 34.07
C ARG A 680 -5.18 31.66 35.19
N CYS A 681 -6.14 30.75 35.20
CA CYS A 681 -7.18 30.68 36.23
C CYS A 681 -6.61 30.16 37.56
N ARG A 682 -7.06 30.70 38.70
CA ARG A 682 -6.92 30.06 40.00
C ARG A 682 -7.96 28.96 40.19
N TYR A 683 -7.55 27.85 40.80
CA TYR A 683 -8.45 26.73 41.08
C TYR A 683 -9.64 27.16 41.92
N PHE A 684 -10.82 26.59 41.62
CA PHE A 684 -12.10 26.75 42.33
C PHE A 684 -12.73 28.15 42.36
N HIS A 685 -11.95 29.21 42.16
CA HIS A 685 -12.43 30.60 42.26
C HIS A 685 -12.73 31.20 40.88
N ASP A 686 -11.75 31.15 39.98
CA ASP A 686 -11.85 31.85 38.71
C ASP A 686 -12.65 31.02 37.69
N ILE A 687 -13.48 31.71 36.91
CA ILE A 687 -14.31 31.10 35.87
C ILE A 687 -13.46 30.97 34.62
N THR A 688 -13.24 29.74 34.14
CA THR A 688 -12.49 29.46 32.91
C THR A 688 -13.28 29.83 31.67
N TRP A 689 -14.56 29.46 31.64
CA TRP A 689 -15.46 29.81 30.56
C TRP A 689 -16.91 29.85 31.02
N THR A 690 -17.72 30.57 30.26
CA THR A 690 -19.17 30.59 30.41
C THR A 690 -19.84 30.01 29.17
N LEU A 691 -20.84 29.15 29.38
CA LEU A 691 -21.71 28.62 28.35
C LEU A 691 -23.08 29.29 28.46
N VAL A 692 -23.43 30.09 27.47
CA VAL A 692 -24.73 30.73 27.36
C VAL A 692 -25.58 29.89 26.41
N THR A 693 -26.74 29.44 26.88
CA THR A 693 -27.75 28.79 26.05
C THR A 693 -28.87 29.79 25.81
N ALA A 694 -29.11 30.12 24.54
CA ALA A 694 -30.23 30.96 24.13
C ALA A 694 -31.49 30.11 23.84
N PRO A 695 -32.69 30.72 23.83
CA PRO A 695 -33.97 30.01 23.66
C PRO A 695 -34.10 29.29 22.31
N ASP A 696 -33.29 29.68 21.32
CA ASP A 696 -33.22 29.11 19.97
C ASP A 696 -32.27 27.89 19.89
N ASN A 697 -31.94 27.26 21.03
CA ASN A 697 -30.97 26.16 21.15
C ASN A 697 -29.56 26.50 20.66
N THR A 698 -29.22 27.78 20.51
CA THR A 698 -27.84 28.18 20.20
C THR A 698 -27.01 28.23 21.47
N THR A 699 -25.83 27.61 21.41
CA THR A 699 -24.88 27.62 22.53
C THR A 699 -23.70 28.49 22.18
N ARG A 700 -23.39 29.47 23.03
CA ARG A 700 -22.20 30.30 22.90
C ARG A 700 -21.29 30.05 24.08
N GLN A 701 -20.05 29.67 23.80
CA GLN A 701 -19.04 29.43 24.82
C GLN A 701 -17.95 30.49 24.69
N VAL A 702 -17.69 31.19 25.79
CA VAL A 702 -16.70 32.30 25.84
C VAL A 702 -15.65 31.96 26.89
N MET A 703 -14.39 32.00 26.49
CA MET A 703 -13.23 31.77 27.36
C MET A 703 -12.87 33.07 28.10
N GLN A 704 -12.51 32.93 29.37
CA GLN A 704 -12.13 34.04 30.25
C GLN A 704 -10.69 33.89 30.73
N CYS A 705 -10.28 32.68 31.09
CA CYS A 705 -8.92 32.34 31.48
C CYS A 705 -8.60 30.89 31.10
N ARG A 706 -7.32 30.51 31.08
CA ARG A 706 -6.86 29.14 30.81
C ARG A 706 -6.63 28.38 32.12
N CYS A 707 -7.15 27.16 32.22
CA CYS A 707 -6.90 26.33 33.39
C CYS A 707 -5.41 25.90 33.44
N PRO A 708 -4.83 25.71 34.65
CA PRO A 708 -3.49 25.14 34.80
C PRO A 708 -3.38 23.73 34.21
N GLN A 709 -2.15 23.25 33.98
CA GLN A 709 -1.94 21.88 33.51
C GLN A 709 -2.50 20.84 34.51
N HIS A 710 -2.97 19.70 34.01
CA HIS A 710 -3.61 18.63 34.81
C HIS A 710 -4.83 19.09 35.61
N SER A 711 -5.70 19.85 34.96
CA SER A 711 -6.96 20.31 35.52
C SER A 711 -8.15 19.86 34.68
N VAL A 712 -9.33 19.88 35.30
CA VAL A 712 -10.61 19.55 34.68
C VAL A 712 -11.57 20.70 34.92
N ALA A 713 -12.29 21.11 33.88
CA ALA A 713 -13.35 22.10 34.02
C ALA A 713 -14.63 21.46 34.63
N TYR A 714 -15.23 22.12 35.61
CA TYR A 714 -16.49 21.71 36.24
C TYR A 714 -17.45 22.89 36.38
N ILE A 715 -18.76 22.63 36.39
CA ILE A 715 -19.78 23.68 36.53
C ILE A 715 -19.81 24.15 37.99
N ILE A 716 -19.67 25.46 38.21
CA ILE A 716 -19.70 26.07 39.54
C ILE A 716 -20.97 26.89 39.81
N LYS A 717 -21.52 27.57 38.79
CA LYS A 717 -22.71 28.42 38.93
C LYS A 717 -23.63 28.26 37.73
N ARG A 718 -24.94 28.32 37.97
CA ARG A 718 -25.99 28.41 36.96
C ARG A 718 -26.84 29.63 37.26
N HIS A 719 -27.01 30.52 36.27
CA HIS A 719 -27.83 31.71 36.38
C HIS A 719 -28.86 31.73 35.25
N ALA A 720 -30.15 31.94 35.58
CA ALA A 720 -31.20 32.09 34.58
C ALA A 720 -31.33 33.57 34.19
N TYR A 721 -31.48 33.86 32.90
CA TYR A 721 -31.76 35.23 32.43
C TYR A 721 -33.01 35.21 31.55
N LYS A 722 -33.84 36.25 31.67
CA LYS A 722 -35.05 36.37 30.86
C LYS A 722 -34.73 37.10 29.56
N THR A 723 -35.13 36.52 28.44
CA THR A 723 -35.16 37.21 27.14
C THR A 723 -36.60 37.33 26.65
N PRO A 724 -36.89 38.26 25.73
CA PRO A 724 -38.23 38.38 25.14
C PRO A 724 -38.73 37.10 24.46
N LYS A 725 -37.82 36.19 24.08
CA LYS A 725 -38.11 34.92 23.39
C LYS A 725 -38.16 33.70 24.33
N GLY A 726 -37.98 33.89 25.64
CA GLY A 726 -38.01 32.82 26.65
C GLY A 726 -36.88 32.87 27.69
N PRO A 727 -36.86 31.94 28.66
CA PRO A 727 -35.79 31.85 29.65
C PRO A 727 -34.52 31.26 29.03
N GLY A 728 -33.39 31.94 29.21
CA GLY A 728 -32.06 31.45 28.89
C GLY A 728 -31.28 31.07 30.15
N PHE A 729 -30.19 30.32 29.98
CA PHE A 729 -29.29 29.96 31.08
C PHE A 729 -27.84 30.30 30.77
N VAL A 730 -27.11 30.73 31.80
CA VAL A 730 -25.66 30.91 31.79
C VAL A 730 -25.05 29.92 32.77
N TYR A 731 -24.19 29.04 32.25
CA TYR A 731 -23.42 28.09 33.04
C TYR A 731 -21.98 28.58 33.15
N SER A 732 -21.49 28.75 34.37
CA SER A 732 -20.09 29.14 34.64
C SER A 732 -19.30 27.91 35.03
N PHE A 733 -18.10 27.76 34.45
CA PHE A 733 -17.20 26.65 34.73
C PHE A 733 -15.93 27.15 35.41
N ALA A 734 -15.49 26.44 36.45
CA ALA A 734 -14.22 26.70 37.13
C ALA A 734 -13.24 25.52 36.91
N CYS A 735 -11.97 25.73 37.22
CA CYS A 735 -10.93 24.70 37.10
C CYS A 735 -10.76 23.96 38.43
N SER A 736 -10.65 22.63 38.37
CA SER A 736 -10.28 21.77 39.50
C SER A 736 -9.02 20.97 39.17
N PRO A 737 -8.06 20.78 40.10
CA PRO A 737 -6.92 19.90 39.89
C PRO A 737 -7.37 18.43 39.80
N GLU A 738 -6.74 17.65 38.93
CA GLU A 738 -7.04 16.23 38.80
C GLU A 738 -6.40 15.44 39.96
N SER A 739 -7.19 15.15 41.00
CA SER A 739 -6.74 14.37 42.16
C SER A 739 -6.70 12.86 41.86
N ARG A 740 -5.63 12.18 42.28
CA ARG A 740 -5.48 10.73 42.10
C ARG A 740 -6.25 9.95 43.18
N LEU A 741 -7.51 9.60 42.93
CA LEU A 741 -8.22 8.61 43.74
C LEU A 741 -7.90 7.18 43.28
N ARG A 742 -7.72 6.24 44.22
CA ARG A 742 -7.68 4.80 43.94
C ARG A 742 -9.11 4.25 43.95
N CYS A 743 -9.42 3.34 43.03
CA CYS A 743 -10.75 2.72 42.99
C CYS A 743 -10.98 1.80 44.18
N GLN A 744 -12.19 1.84 44.75
CA GLN A 744 -12.63 0.77 45.64
C GLN A 744 -12.89 -0.51 44.86
N ARG A 745 -12.90 -1.65 45.55
CA ARG A 745 -13.09 -2.96 44.91
C ARG A 745 -14.47 -3.02 44.25
N LYS A 746 -14.51 -3.35 42.95
CA LYS A 746 -15.71 -3.40 42.10
C LYS A 746 -16.42 -2.05 41.87
N GLU A 747 -15.80 -0.93 42.21
CA GLU A 747 -16.32 0.38 41.86
C GLU A 747 -16.05 0.70 40.37
N PRO A 748 -16.96 1.42 39.67
CA PRO A 748 -16.67 1.89 38.32
C PRO A 748 -15.50 2.88 38.32
N CYS A 749 -14.54 2.68 37.44
CA CYS A 749 -13.39 3.56 37.27
C CYS A 749 -13.65 4.72 36.32
N ARG A 750 -14.63 4.59 35.41
CA ARG A 750 -15.00 5.63 34.45
C ARG A 750 -16.47 5.54 34.06
N LEU A 751 -17.13 6.69 33.94
CA LEU A 751 -18.47 6.82 33.39
C LEU A 751 -18.42 7.40 31.98
N PHE A 752 -19.31 6.94 31.11
CA PHE A 752 -19.52 7.46 29.78
C PHE A 752 -20.96 7.92 29.64
N THR A 753 -21.18 9.13 29.15
CA THR A 753 -22.49 9.64 28.75
C THR A 753 -22.51 9.76 27.25
N VAL A 754 -23.33 8.96 26.59
CA VAL A 754 -23.42 8.86 25.12
C VAL A 754 -24.73 9.49 24.68
N LYS A 755 -24.65 10.64 24.00
CA LYS A 755 -25.80 11.31 23.38
C LYS A 755 -25.89 10.90 21.91
N LYS A 756 -27.01 10.30 21.51
CA LYS A 756 -27.23 9.84 20.15
C LYS A 756 -27.69 11.01 19.27
N ARG A 757 -26.82 11.51 18.41
CA ARG A 757 -27.15 12.48 17.35
C ARG A 757 -27.56 11.74 16.08
N PRO A 758 -28.30 12.39 15.15
CA PRO A 758 -28.76 11.74 13.90
C PRO A 758 -27.62 11.20 13.01
N GLN A 759 -26.39 11.67 13.21
CA GLN A 759 -25.24 11.30 12.39
C GLN A 759 -24.09 10.65 13.18
N PHE A 760 -24.11 10.69 14.52
CA PHE A 760 -23.04 10.19 15.38
C PHE A 760 -23.40 10.11 16.86
N GLU A 761 -22.52 9.52 17.66
CA GLU A 761 -22.61 9.47 19.12
C GLU A 761 -21.65 10.51 19.70
N GLU A 762 -22.19 11.48 20.43
CA GLU A 762 -21.43 12.46 21.19
C GLU A 762 -21.15 11.84 22.57
N VAL A 763 -19.87 11.68 22.95
CA VAL A 763 -19.50 10.94 24.16
C VAL A 763 -18.73 11.82 25.13
N ASN A 764 -19.26 11.95 26.34
CA ASN A 764 -18.56 12.59 27.46
C ASN A 764 -18.00 11.52 28.39
N THR A 765 -16.74 11.64 28.77
CA THR A 765 -16.07 10.72 29.69
C THR A 765 -15.77 11.38 31.02
N ASN A 766 -16.11 10.71 32.12
CA ASN A 766 -15.74 11.13 33.47
C ASN A 766 -14.94 10.02 34.14
N THR A 767 -13.63 10.25 34.32
CA THR A 767 -12.78 9.33 35.09
C THR A 767 -13.07 9.52 36.58
N LEU A 768 -13.38 8.45 37.30
CA LEU A 768 -13.72 8.49 38.72
C LEU A 768 -12.49 8.17 39.59
N CYS A 769 -11.74 7.13 39.21
CA CYS A 769 -10.63 6.64 40.01
C CYS A 769 -9.63 5.84 39.15
N ARG A 770 -8.44 5.57 39.71
CA ARG A 770 -7.37 4.81 39.08
C ARG A 770 -7.41 3.35 39.57
N CYS A 771 -7.39 2.43 38.61
CA CYS A 771 -7.40 1.00 38.90
C CYS A 771 -6.14 0.55 39.67
N PRO A 772 -6.26 -0.52 40.49
CA PRO A 772 -5.14 -1.11 41.20
C PRO A 772 -4.11 -1.73 40.25
N HIS A 773 -2.94 -2.11 40.78
CA HIS A 773 -1.87 -2.70 39.99
C HIS A 773 -2.35 -3.95 39.23
N GLY A 774 -1.93 -4.09 37.98
CA GLY A 774 -2.36 -5.18 37.09
C GLY A 774 -3.73 -5.03 36.45
N HIS A 775 -4.52 -4.01 36.84
CA HIS A 775 -5.84 -3.75 36.25
C HIS A 775 -5.85 -2.47 35.42
N THR A 776 -6.72 -2.42 34.41
CA THR A 776 -6.85 -1.28 33.50
C THR A 776 -8.28 -0.76 33.43
N CYS A 777 -8.43 0.56 33.38
CA CYS A 777 -9.74 1.20 33.24
C CYS A 777 -10.14 1.29 31.76
N PRO A 778 -11.36 0.90 31.36
CA PRO A 778 -11.84 1.01 29.99
C PRO A 778 -11.79 2.45 29.48
N ARG A 779 -11.40 2.62 28.22
CA ARG A 779 -11.31 3.94 27.56
C ARG A 779 -12.47 4.24 26.62
N HIS A 780 -13.19 3.22 26.18
CA HIS A 780 -14.32 3.34 25.26
C HIS A 780 -15.56 2.70 25.88
N HIS A 781 -16.73 3.28 25.65
CA HIS A 781 -18.02 2.81 26.17
C HIS A 781 -18.48 1.45 25.59
N MET A 782 -17.74 0.92 24.63
CA MET A 782 -17.97 -0.39 23.97
C MET A 782 -16.79 -1.34 24.23
N GLY A 783 -15.90 -1.00 25.17
CA GLY A 783 -14.77 -1.81 25.56
C GLY A 783 -15.18 -2.95 26.51
N PRO A 784 -14.33 -3.96 26.67
CA PRO A 784 -14.53 -4.98 27.71
C PRO A 784 -14.56 -4.32 29.10
N GLY A 785 -15.36 -4.87 30.02
CA GLY A 785 -15.54 -4.32 31.37
C GLY A 785 -16.47 -3.11 31.46
N VAL A 786 -17.21 -2.79 30.40
CA VAL A 786 -18.19 -1.69 30.41
C VAL A 786 -19.62 -2.24 30.41
N LEU A 787 -20.41 -1.81 31.39
CA LEU A 787 -21.83 -2.14 31.51
C LEU A 787 -22.70 -0.96 31.07
N ALA A 788 -23.75 -1.24 30.30
CA ALA A 788 -24.71 -0.22 29.91
C ALA A 788 -25.61 0.13 31.10
N GLY A 789 -25.71 1.43 31.39
CA GLY A 789 -26.57 1.99 32.44
C GLY A 789 -27.93 2.43 31.91
N LYS A 790 -28.50 3.44 32.59
CA LYS A 790 -29.82 4.00 32.27
C LYS A 790 -29.83 4.74 30.93
N THR A 791 -30.97 4.64 30.25
CA THR A 791 -31.29 5.42 29.05
C THR A 791 -32.24 6.55 29.44
N TYR A 792 -31.88 7.78 29.08
CA TYR A 792 -32.68 8.99 29.27
C TYR A 792 -33.33 9.33 27.93
N ALA A 793 -34.61 8.96 27.78
CA ALA A 793 -35.34 9.03 26.51
C ALA A 793 -35.56 10.46 26.02
N GLU A 794 -35.87 11.39 26.94
CA GLU A 794 -36.12 12.81 26.62
C GLU A 794 -34.92 13.48 25.93
N ASP A 795 -33.69 13.05 26.25
CA ASP A 795 -32.44 13.64 25.77
C ASP A 795 -31.69 12.80 24.72
N ALA A 796 -32.25 11.65 24.32
CA ALA A 796 -31.57 10.63 23.52
C ALA A 796 -30.17 10.26 24.08
N MET A 797 -30.04 10.20 25.41
CA MET A 797 -28.78 9.92 26.10
C MET A 797 -28.78 8.53 26.74
N ARG A 798 -27.61 7.88 26.75
CA ARG A 798 -27.39 6.61 27.45
C ARG A 798 -26.10 6.65 28.25
N THR A 799 -26.14 6.15 29.47
CA THR A 799 -24.97 6.08 30.34
C THR A 799 -24.31 4.71 30.28
N TYR A 800 -22.99 4.65 30.47
CA TYR A 800 -22.23 3.41 30.58
C TYR A 800 -21.21 3.52 31.71
N SER A 801 -20.98 2.41 32.42
CA SER A 801 -20.07 2.33 33.56
C SER A 801 -18.94 1.36 33.24
N GLY A 802 -17.70 1.84 33.19
CA GLY A 802 -16.50 1.04 33.01
C GLY A 802 -15.88 0.65 34.34
N TYR A 803 -15.56 -0.63 34.49
CA TYR A 803 -14.95 -1.22 35.68
C TYR A 803 -13.50 -1.63 35.40
N CYS A 804 -12.69 -1.68 36.44
CA CYS A 804 -11.31 -2.16 36.35
C CYS A 804 -11.29 -3.63 35.90
N ILE A 805 -10.56 -3.90 34.81
CA ILE A 805 -10.35 -5.24 34.23
C ILE A 805 -8.91 -5.68 34.31
#